data_AF-A0AAE0LX95-F1
#
_entry.id   AF-A0AAE0LX95-F1
#
_cell.length_a   1.000
_cell.length_b   1.000
_cell.length_c   1.000
_cell.angle_alpha   90.00
_cell.angle_beta   90.00
_cell.angle_gamma   90.00
#
_symmetry.space_group_name_H-M   'P 1'
#
loop_
_entity.id
_entity.type
_entity.pdbx_description
1 polymer ?
#
loop_
_entity_poly.entity_id
_entity_poly.type
_entity_poly.pdbx_seq_one_letter_code
_entity_poly.pdbx_strand_id
1 'polypeptide(L)'
;MTSVYSPGSPILLPNGARIFNRLVDFLRQQYVRYGFQEVITPTIYKKALWAKSGHLENYSDDMYTVTSTSPSRAEVTEGGEEAEYGLKPMNCPGHCLIFASQTRSYRDLPIRYADFSPLHRNEISGALSGLTRVRRFHQDDGHIFCRPSQIREEIAKTLDFVRLTYGVLGLGSYRLVLSTRPEQYIGSADEWSQAEDALRTALTGSEHEYTVNEGDGAFYGPKIDIILKDSDGKEHQTATIQLDFQLPKRFNLEYAAPAPEFEKRGETTTDSELLAEYGPVQPVLIHRAVLGSAERLMALLIEHYNGKWPFWLNPRQAIVITVNSTEPVVNWARETQNLLLGVSPSSPTTGATSPTGLAVDFDDSDRSVGLKVREATTKGYGLIIAVGPRDVENKTVGVNATSLAKPGDNPEQLKKLKRMDMSPERLREFMLSLANGLQRVARTFYTRSHFTLTKYTAMDLSNPSDPPPDYITAARSHGIPIRQSAPIKKGPFPLELPILSHLRSKRVILASASPRRKALLSQVGLTNLEVLPSTEPEDLDKATHTPEEYVSATARRKCLAVYETALARQAEAIEHQEKKDVPNPVPDPRVLEEPAVVIAADTVIATRAGQILEKPRSQADHVRMLTHLRDTVRHRVLTAVCVLAPKADATHPGYEIASHVEVTNVFFAGADDGLPDDVIESYVRTREGADKAGGYALQGVGGMVLVEKVEGSVDNVIGLPVRKCLQLCERVVFRQGEEEEGSEEGEDE
;
A
#
# COMPACT_ATOMS: atom_id res chain seq x y z
N MET A 1 6.93 -4.89 35.91
CA MET A 1 7.61 -5.56 37.05
C MET A 1 9.08 -5.68 36.72
N THR A 2 9.98 -5.58 37.70
CA THR A 2 11.41 -5.89 37.56
C THR A 2 11.73 -7.14 38.39
N SER A 3 12.78 -7.87 38.00
CA SER A 3 13.24 -9.07 38.70
C SER A 3 14.74 -8.96 38.94
N VAL A 4 15.20 -9.39 40.12
CA VAL A 4 16.64 -9.49 40.42
C VAL A 4 17.34 -10.48 39.50
N TYR A 5 16.60 -11.44 38.93
CA TYR A 5 17.11 -12.41 37.96
C TYR A 5 17.22 -11.85 36.54
N SER A 6 16.68 -10.66 36.26
CA SER A 6 16.86 -9.98 34.98
C SER A 6 16.91 -8.45 35.16
N PRO A 7 17.99 -7.91 35.77
CA PRO A 7 18.12 -6.48 36.02
C PRO A 7 18.07 -5.68 34.72
N GLY A 8 17.30 -4.59 34.70
CA GLY A 8 17.15 -3.76 33.51
C GLY A 8 16.31 -4.38 32.39
N SER A 9 15.65 -5.52 32.62
CA SER A 9 14.73 -6.14 31.66
C SER A 9 13.29 -6.04 32.18
N PRO A 10 12.46 -5.14 31.63
CA PRO A 10 11.10 -4.98 32.12
C PRO A 10 10.21 -6.19 31.77
N ILE A 11 9.44 -6.64 32.76
CA ILE A 11 8.38 -7.64 32.58
C ILE A 11 7.05 -6.91 32.43
N LEU A 12 6.52 -6.92 31.20
CA LEU A 12 5.22 -6.35 30.86
C LEU A 12 4.11 -7.35 31.22
N LEU A 13 3.34 -7.02 32.27
CA LEU A 13 2.14 -7.77 32.68
C LEU A 13 1.01 -7.60 31.64
N PRO A 14 -0.11 -8.36 31.69
CA PRO A 14 -1.12 -8.35 30.63
C PRO A 14 -1.59 -6.96 30.17
N ASN A 15 -1.82 -6.03 31.09
CA ASN A 15 -2.20 -4.65 30.75
C ASN A 15 -1.06 -3.86 30.09
N GLY A 16 0.18 -4.03 30.55
CA GLY A 16 1.34 -3.40 29.92
C GLY A 16 1.60 -3.96 28.51
N ALA A 17 1.43 -5.27 28.34
CA ALA A 17 1.55 -5.94 27.05
C ALA A 17 0.46 -5.46 26.06
N ARG A 18 -0.78 -5.22 26.50
CA ARG A 18 -1.83 -4.63 25.67
C ARG A 18 -1.43 -3.24 25.12
N ILE A 19 -0.88 -2.38 25.98
CA ILE A 19 -0.40 -1.05 25.56
C ILE A 19 0.74 -1.20 24.54
N PHE A 20 1.76 -2.01 24.88
CA PHE A 20 2.91 -2.26 24.02
C PHE A 20 2.49 -2.77 22.64
N ASN A 21 1.67 -3.82 22.58
CA ASN A 21 1.23 -4.40 21.31
C ASN A 21 0.43 -3.41 20.47
N ARG A 22 -0.42 -2.58 21.08
CA ARG A 22 -1.17 -1.56 20.35
C ARG A 22 -0.29 -0.47 19.75
N LEU A 23 0.79 -0.07 20.44
CA LEU A 23 1.77 0.86 19.88
C LEU A 23 2.49 0.24 18.69
N VAL A 24 2.91 -1.02 18.81
CA VAL A 24 3.57 -1.77 17.73
C VAL A 24 2.63 -1.95 16.54
N ASP A 25 1.39 -2.39 16.77
CA ASP A 25 0.39 -2.61 15.72
C ASP A 25 0.01 -1.30 15.03
N PHE A 26 -0.09 -0.20 15.78
CA PHE A 26 -0.28 1.13 15.20
C PHE A 26 0.84 1.49 14.23
N LEU A 27 2.11 1.28 14.61
CA LEU A 27 3.24 1.54 13.72
C LEU A 27 3.31 0.60 12.53
N ARG A 28 3.00 -0.68 12.71
CA ARG A 28 2.91 -1.65 11.61
C ARG A 28 1.89 -1.23 10.55
N GLN A 29 0.75 -0.70 10.96
CA GLN A 29 -0.21 -0.11 10.03
C GLN A 29 0.37 1.09 9.26
N GLN A 30 1.19 1.91 9.93
CA GLN A 30 1.84 3.05 9.27
C GLN A 30 2.98 2.61 8.34
N TYR A 31 3.67 1.49 8.61
CA TYR A 31 4.72 0.96 7.73
C TYR A 31 4.24 0.74 6.31
N VAL A 32 3.02 0.20 6.12
CA VAL A 32 2.40 0.05 4.80
C VAL A 32 2.29 1.40 4.08
N ARG A 33 1.82 2.44 4.80
CA ARG A 33 1.67 3.80 4.26
C ARG A 33 3.00 4.44 3.86
N TYR A 34 4.03 4.26 4.67
CA TYR A 34 5.37 4.83 4.40
C TYR A 34 6.27 3.89 3.57
N GLY A 35 5.74 2.78 3.05
CA GLY A 35 6.45 1.87 2.16
C GLY A 35 7.56 1.06 2.82
N PHE A 36 7.42 0.75 4.12
CA PHE A 36 8.31 -0.13 4.88
C PHE A 36 7.86 -1.58 4.80
N GLN A 37 8.83 -2.49 4.71
CA GLN A 37 8.62 -3.94 4.77
C GLN A 37 9.22 -4.46 6.09
N GLU A 38 8.38 -5.04 6.94
CA GLU A 38 8.84 -5.60 8.22
C GLU A 38 9.67 -6.88 7.97
N VAL A 39 10.83 -6.96 8.63
CA VAL A 39 11.72 -8.12 8.61
C VAL A 39 11.96 -8.58 10.05
N ILE A 40 12.19 -9.88 10.23
CA ILE A 40 12.54 -10.48 11.52
C ILE A 40 13.95 -11.03 11.39
N THR A 41 14.88 -10.46 12.14
CA THR A 41 16.30 -10.80 12.05
C THR A 41 16.79 -11.58 13.28
N PRO A 42 17.84 -12.41 13.15
CA PRO A 42 18.46 -13.07 14.30
C PRO A 42 18.82 -12.12 15.45
N THR A 43 18.83 -12.63 16.68
CA THR A 43 19.23 -11.87 17.88
C THR A 43 20.71 -12.04 18.20
N ILE A 44 21.31 -13.16 17.80
CA ILE A 44 22.73 -13.48 18.00
C ILE A 44 23.45 -13.52 16.65
N TYR A 45 24.65 -12.96 16.60
CA TYR A 45 25.52 -13.00 15.42
C TYR A 45 26.95 -13.30 15.83
N LYS A 46 27.73 -13.91 14.92
CA LYS A 46 29.16 -14.15 15.12
C LYS A 46 29.88 -12.83 15.36
N LYS A 47 30.89 -12.84 16.25
CA LYS A 47 31.74 -11.67 16.57
C LYS A 47 32.32 -10.99 15.33
N ALA A 48 32.66 -11.77 14.30
CA ALA A 48 33.16 -11.29 13.02
C ALA A 48 32.21 -10.29 12.33
N LEU A 49 30.88 -10.42 12.48
CA LEU A 49 29.92 -9.46 11.93
C LEU A 49 30.07 -8.09 12.61
N TRP A 50 30.27 -8.06 13.92
CA TRP A 50 30.40 -6.84 14.70
C TRP A 50 31.72 -6.12 14.44
N ALA A 51 32.82 -6.87 14.22
CA ALA A 51 34.08 -6.32 13.74
C ALA A 51 33.94 -5.76 12.32
N LYS A 52 33.27 -6.51 11.42
CA LYS A 52 32.97 -6.03 10.07
C LYS A 52 32.14 -4.75 10.10
N SER A 53 31.16 -4.62 10.99
CA SER A 53 30.34 -3.42 11.11
C SER A 53 31.00 -2.27 11.86
N GLY A 54 32.16 -2.46 12.48
CA GLY A 54 32.81 -1.44 13.33
C GLY A 54 32.18 -1.30 14.72
N HIS A 55 31.21 -2.14 15.08
CA HIS A 55 30.51 -2.04 16.37
C HIS A 55 31.32 -2.68 17.49
N LEU A 56 32.16 -3.66 17.18
CA LEU A 56 32.99 -4.31 18.19
C LEU A 56 33.98 -3.31 18.81
N GLU A 57 34.60 -2.46 17.99
CA GLU A 57 35.60 -1.49 18.44
C GLU A 57 34.97 -0.33 19.22
N ASN A 58 33.74 0.07 18.88
CA ASN A 58 33.08 1.25 19.43
C ASN A 58 32.04 0.93 20.52
N TYR A 59 31.61 -0.32 20.65
CA TYR A 59 30.45 -0.71 21.47
C TYR A 59 30.67 -2.00 22.29
N SER A 60 31.88 -2.57 22.33
CA SER A 60 32.16 -3.85 23.02
C SER A 60 31.70 -3.88 24.47
N ASP A 61 31.95 -2.81 25.22
CA ASP A 61 31.69 -2.74 26.66
C ASP A 61 30.19 -2.74 26.96
N ASP A 62 29.41 -2.24 26.00
CA ASP A 62 27.95 -2.16 26.03
C ASP A 62 27.27 -3.38 25.38
N MET A 63 28.02 -4.39 24.93
CA MET A 63 27.48 -5.60 24.31
C MET A 63 27.53 -6.82 25.23
N TYR A 64 26.47 -7.62 25.19
CA TYR A 64 26.50 -8.95 25.80
C TYR A 64 27.14 -9.96 24.86
N THR A 65 28.11 -10.71 25.36
CA THR A 65 28.72 -11.85 24.64
C THR A 65 27.98 -13.14 24.97
N VAL A 66 27.83 -14.01 23.97
CA VAL A 66 27.20 -15.33 24.08
C VAL A 66 28.23 -16.38 23.66
N THR A 67 28.48 -17.35 24.53
CA THR A 67 29.40 -18.46 24.28
C THR A 67 28.69 -19.81 24.39
N SER A 68 29.18 -20.80 23.66
CA SER A 68 28.69 -22.17 23.76
C SER A 68 29.34 -22.86 24.98
N THR A 69 28.56 -23.62 25.74
CA THR A 69 29.08 -24.40 26.89
C THR A 69 29.56 -25.79 26.50
N SER A 70 29.42 -26.19 25.23
CA SER A 70 29.76 -27.53 24.75
C SER A 70 30.98 -27.46 23.83
N PRO A 71 32.18 -27.87 24.27
CA PRO A 71 33.41 -27.81 23.47
C PRO A 71 33.32 -28.60 22.17
N SER A 72 32.58 -29.72 22.18
CA SER A 72 32.34 -30.57 21.01
C SER A 72 31.42 -29.96 19.94
N ARG A 73 30.75 -28.85 20.26
CA ARG A 73 29.86 -28.11 19.35
C ARG A 73 30.34 -26.68 19.12
N ALA A 74 31.48 -26.30 19.70
CA ALA A 74 32.10 -25.01 19.43
C ALA A 74 32.63 -25.05 17.99
N GLU A 75 32.08 -24.19 17.13
CA GLU A 75 32.70 -23.95 15.83
C GLU A 75 34.08 -23.34 16.09
N VAL A 76 35.12 -23.94 15.52
CA VAL A 76 36.48 -23.42 15.61
C VAL A 76 36.68 -22.45 14.46
N THR A 77 37.12 -21.23 14.75
CA THR A 77 37.49 -20.24 13.74
C THR A 77 38.73 -20.70 12.96
N GLU A 78 39.00 -20.12 11.79
CA GLU A 78 40.19 -20.47 10.98
C GLU A 78 41.52 -20.29 11.74
N GLY A 79 41.54 -19.53 12.84
CA GLY A 79 42.67 -19.33 13.74
C GLY A 79 42.76 -20.28 14.94
N GLY A 80 41.86 -21.26 15.07
CA GLY A 80 41.88 -22.24 16.18
C GLY A 80 41.16 -21.81 17.46
N GLU A 81 40.52 -20.64 17.49
CA GLU A 81 39.76 -20.11 18.63
C GLU A 81 38.27 -20.51 18.55
N GLU A 82 37.60 -20.66 19.69
CA GLU A 82 36.16 -20.92 19.73
C GLU A 82 35.36 -19.72 19.17
N ALA A 83 34.34 -20.00 18.37
CA ALA A 83 33.48 -18.97 17.80
C ALA A 83 32.67 -18.25 18.89
N GLU A 84 33.04 -16.99 19.16
CA GLU A 84 32.27 -16.09 20.02
C GLU A 84 31.12 -15.42 19.27
N TYR A 85 29.99 -15.22 19.96
CA TYR A 85 28.81 -14.54 19.45
C TYR A 85 28.51 -13.29 20.28
N GLY A 86 27.90 -12.29 19.66
CA GLY A 86 27.37 -11.12 20.34
C GLY A 86 25.85 -11.07 20.23
N LEU A 87 25.20 -10.70 21.33
CA LEU A 87 23.77 -10.34 21.34
C LEU A 87 23.62 -8.94 20.73
N LYS A 88 22.69 -8.76 19.80
CA LYS A 88 22.60 -7.52 19.04
C LYS A 88 22.22 -6.30 19.90
N PRO A 89 22.99 -5.19 19.85
CA PRO A 89 22.61 -3.91 20.44
C PRO A 89 21.82 -3.01 19.47
N MET A 90 21.86 -3.32 18.16
CA MET A 90 21.23 -2.62 17.04
C MET A 90 20.96 -3.59 15.87
N ASN A 91 20.02 -3.27 14.97
CA ASN A 91 19.64 -4.18 13.86
C ASN A 91 20.40 -3.93 12.55
N CYS A 92 21.06 -2.77 12.40
CA CYS A 92 21.61 -2.28 11.13
C CYS A 92 22.48 -3.32 10.38
N PRO A 93 23.43 -4.02 11.03
CA PRO A 93 24.25 -5.03 10.35
C PRO A 93 23.44 -6.18 9.74
N GLY A 94 22.36 -6.61 10.41
CA GLY A 94 21.46 -7.64 9.90
C GLY A 94 20.73 -7.18 8.64
N HIS A 95 20.33 -5.90 8.58
CA HIS A 95 19.65 -5.33 7.42
C HIS A 95 20.60 -5.15 6.24
N CYS A 96 21.88 -4.83 6.49
CA CYS A 96 22.93 -4.84 5.46
C CYS A 96 23.13 -6.23 4.86
N LEU A 97 23.06 -7.31 5.66
CA LEU A 97 23.13 -8.68 5.14
C LEU A 97 21.94 -9.00 4.22
N ILE A 98 20.73 -8.55 4.56
CA ILE A 98 19.53 -8.72 3.71
C ILE A 98 19.67 -7.92 2.40
N PHE A 99 20.20 -6.71 2.47
CA PHE A 99 20.45 -5.92 1.26
C PHE A 99 21.42 -6.66 0.32
N ALA A 100 22.54 -7.12 0.88
CA ALA A 100 23.62 -7.81 0.15
C ALA A 100 23.24 -9.20 -0.37
N SER A 101 22.17 -9.83 0.13
CA SER A 101 21.78 -11.18 -0.27
C SER A 101 21.16 -11.25 -1.67
N GLN A 102 20.90 -10.12 -2.32
CA GLN A 102 20.30 -10.04 -3.65
C GLN A 102 20.98 -8.95 -4.47
N THR A 103 21.10 -9.16 -5.78
CA THR A 103 21.49 -8.10 -6.72
C THR A 103 20.45 -6.99 -6.71
N ARG A 104 20.89 -5.74 -6.56
CA ARG A 104 20.01 -4.56 -6.51
C ARG A 104 20.19 -3.67 -7.73
N SER A 105 19.11 -3.07 -8.21
CA SER A 105 19.11 -2.03 -9.23
C SER A 105 18.67 -0.69 -8.62
N TYR A 106 19.08 0.43 -9.22
CA TYR A 106 18.58 1.76 -8.85
C TYR A 106 17.04 1.86 -8.85
N ARG A 107 16.36 1.00 -9.63
CA ARG A 107 14.89 0.92 -9.72
C ARG A 107 14.24 0.29 -8.48
N ASP A 108 14.99 -0.49 -7.72
CA ASP A 108 14.49 -1.10 -6.49
C ASP A 108 14.52 -0.10 -5.32
N LEU A 109 15.33 0.96 -5.43
CA LEU A 109 15.53 1.97 -4.39
C LEU A 109 14.46 3.07 -4.46
N PRO A 110 13.92 3.53 -3.31
CA PRO A 110 14.38 3.22 -1.95
C PRO A 110 13.81 1.91 -1.39
N ILE A 111 14.68 1.08 -0.79
CA ILE A 111 14.31 -0.12 -0.04
C ILE A 111 14.22 0.25 1.43
N ARG A 112 13.11 -0.08 2.09
CA ARG A 112 12.85 0.29 3.50
C ARG A 112 12.54 -0.95 4.32
N TYR A 113 13.41 -1.29 5.27
CA TYR A 113 13.18 -2.37 6.23
C TYR A 113 12.76 -1.80 7.58
N ALA A 114 11.80 -2.45 8.23
CA ALA A 114 11.44 -2.17 9.62
C ALA A 114 11.65 -3.42 10.48
N ASP A 115 12.06 -3.26 11.73
CA ASP A 115 12.37 -4.38 12.62
C ASP A 115 12.11 -4.02 14.10
N PHE A 116 11.24 -4.79 14.75
CA PHE A 116 10.87 -4.65 16.16
C PHE A 116 11.57 -5.66 17.08
N SER A 117 12.67 -6.26 16.61
CA SER A 117 13.42 -7.23 17.40
C SER A 117 13.87 -6.68 18.76
N PRO A 118 13.96 -7.53 19.80
CA PRO A 118 14.52 -7.14 21.08
C PRO A 118 16.02 -6.83 20.94
N LEU A 119 16.41 -5.65 21.40
CA LEU A 119 17.79 -5.18 21.47
C LEU A 119 18.30 -5.26 22.90
N HIS A 120 19.61 -5.51 23.04
CA HIS A 120 20.25 -5.63 24.35
C HIS A 120 21.50 -4.78 24.43
N ARG A 121 21.58 -3.94 25.46
CA ARG A 121 22.73 -3.08 25.76
C ARG A 121 23.09 -3.22 27.22
N ASN A 122 24.38 -3.40 27.51
CA ASN A 122 24.91 -3.61 28.85
C ASN A 122 25.08 -2.29 29.61
N GLU A 123 24.00 -1.53 29.72
CA GLU A 123 23.96 -0.25 30.42
C GLU A 123 24.46 -0.40 31.88
N ILE A 124 25.28 0.56 32.32
CA ILE A 124 25.81 0.63 33.68
C ILE A 124 24.64 0.61 34.67
N SER A 125 24.71 -0.26 35.69
CA SER A 125 23.60 -0.52 36.61
C SER A 125 23.04 0.75 37.27
N GLY A 126 23.90 1.73 37.57
CA GLY A 126 23.50 3.01 38.19
C GLY A 126 22.77 3.97 37.25
N ALA A 127 22.81 3.73 35.93
CA ALA A 127 22.11 4.55 34.94
C ALA A 127 20.70 4.02 34.59
N LEU A 128 20.36 2.81 35.03
CA LEU A 128 19.05 2.21 34.79
C LEU A 128 17.95 3.00 35.53
N SER A 129 16.86 3.30 34.83
CA SER A 129 15.73 4.05 35.40
C SER A 129 14.42 3.67 34.74
N GLY A 130 13.47 3.19 35.55
CA GLY A 130 12.10 2.88 35.13
C GLY A 130 12.03 2.09 33.82
N LEU A 131 11.31 2.64 32.84
CA LEU A 131 11.31 2.17 31.45
C LEU A 131 12.12 3.09 30.51
N THR A 132 12.61 4.24 30.99
CA THR A 132 13.33 5.22 30.16
C THR A 132 14.73 4.77 29.77
N ARG A 133 15.39 4.00 30.63
CA ARG A 133 16.72 3.42 30.39
C ARG A 133 16.79 2.00 30.94
N VAL A 134 16.86 1.03 30.04
CA VAL A 134 16.75 -0.42 30.29
C VAL A 134 17.81 -1.16 29.47
N ARG A 135 18.16 -2.38 29.89
CA ARG A 135 19.13 -3.25 29.20
C ARG A 135 18.54 -4.03 28.05
N ARG A 136 17.25 -4.35 28.13
CA ARG A 136 16.47 -4.98 27.06
C ARG A 136 15.33 -4.05 26.65
N PHE A 137 15.24 -3.73 25.37
CA PHE A 137 14.19 -2.87 24.83
C PHE A 137 13.84 -3.25 23.39
N HIS A 138 12.74 -2.71 22.88
CA HIS A 138 12.31 -2.88 21.49
C HIS A 138 12.28 -1.51 20.84
N GLN A 139 13.06 -1.35 19.79
CA GLN A 139 13.08 -0.12 18.99
C GLN A 139 12.18 -0.32 17.78
N ASP A 140 11.46 0.72 17.36
CA ASP A 140 10.73 0.73 16.08
C ASP A 140 11.68 1.01 14.91
N ASP A 141 12.71 0.19 14.84
CA ASP A 141 13.91 0.43 14.07
C ASP A 141 13.60 0.34 12.58
N GLY A 142 14.17 1.25 11.79
CA GLY A 142 14.00 1.26 10.35
C GLY A 142 15.26 1.68 9.62
N HIS A 143 15.52 1.01 8.51
CA HIS A 143 16.68 1.23 7.65
C HIS A 143 16.22 1.47 6.22
N ILE A 144 16.55 2.64 5.68
CA ILE A 144 16.24 3.01 4.30
C ILE A 144 17.54 2.99 3.51
N PHE A 145 17.61 2.11 2.51
CA PHE A 145 18.65 2.14 1.49
C PHE A 145 18.13 2.97 0.33
N CYS A 146 18.78 4.08 0.02
CA CYS A 146 18.34 4.98 -1.05
C CYS A 146 19.51 5.49 -1.89
N ARG A 147 19.16 6.11 -3.02
CA ARG A 147 20.10 6.86 -3.87
C ARG A 147 20.44 8.19 -3.19
N PRO A 148 21.62 8.79 -3.43
CA PRO A 148 21.95 10.11 -2.87
C PRO A 148 20.90 11.19 -3.21
N SER A 149 20.35 11.16 -4.44
CA SER A 149 19.29 12.08 -4.87
C SER A 149 17.97 11.93 -4.13
N GLN A 150 17.74 10.80 -3.45
CA GLN A 150 16.50 10.50 -2.71
C GLN A 150 16.55 10.91 -1.23
N ILE A 151 17.73 11.26 -0.68
CA ILE A 151 17.93 11.54 0.76
C ILE A 151 16.91 12.56 1.29
N ARG A 152 16.75 13.69 0.59
CA ARG A 152 15.84 14.78 1.01
C ARG A 152 14.39 14.31 1.15
N GLU A 153 13.90 13.55 0.19
CA GLU A 153 12.52 13.05 0.17
C GLU A 153 12.30 12.04 1.31
N GLU A 154 13.26 11.16 1.56
CA GLU A 154 13.16 10.12 2.60
C GLU A 154 13.25 10.70 4.02
N ILE A 155 14.05 11.74 4.23
CA ILE A 155 14.05 12.50 5.49
C ILE A 155 12.71 13.19 5.70
N ALA A 156 12.17 13.87 4.68
CA ALA A 156 10.89 14.55 4.77
C ALA A 156 9.73 13.59 5.11
N LYS A 157 9.68 12.42 4.46
CA LYS A 157 8.70 11.36 4.79
C LYS A 157 8.86 10.85 6.22
N THR A 158 10.10 10.73 6.70
CA THR A 158 10.34 10.26 8.08
C THR A 158 9.91 11.31 9.11
N LEU A 159 10.15 12.60 8.85
CA LEU A 159 9.66 13.70 9.70
C LEU A 159 8.13 13.78 9.72
N ASP A 160 7.46 13.57 8.58
CA ASP A 160 6.00 13.46 8.52
C ASP A 160 5.48 12.28 9.36
N PHE A 161 6.16 11.13 9.31
CA PHE A 161 5.80 10.00 10.14
C PHE A 161 5.95 10.27 11.64
N VAL A 162 7.02 10.96 12.05
CA VAL A 162 7.17 11.42 13.44
C VAL A 162 6.02 12.34 13.83
N ARG A 163 5.72 13.36 13.01
CA ARG A 163 4.64 14.32 13.26
C ARG A 163 3.29 13.63 13.44
N LEU A 164 2.93 12.72 12.53
CA LEU A 164 1.68 11.95 12.58
C LEU A 164 1.62 11.12 13.85
N THR A 165 2.69 10.40 14.17
CA THR A 165 2.74 9.52 15.35
C THR A 165 2.59 10.32 16.63
N TYR A 166 3.29 11.44 16.76
CA TYR A 166 3.28 12.24 17.99
C TYR A 166 1.95 12.98 18.16
N GLY A 167 1.33 13.40 17.05
CA GLY A 167 -0.03 13.94 17.05
C GLY A 167 -1.09 12.93 17.49
N VAL A 168 -0.99 11.68 17.02
CA VAL A 168 -1.88 10.57 17.45
C VAL A 168 -1.67 10.23 18.93
N LEU A 169 -0.42 10.24 19.39
CA LEU A 169 -0.06 9.97 20.78
C LEU A 169 -0.36 11.13 21.73
N GLY A 170 -0.66 12.32 21.22
CA GLY A 170 -0.97 13.51 22.00
C GLY A 170 0.25 14.17 22.66
N LEU A 171 1.47 13.88 22.20
CA LEU A 171 2.73 14.25 22.87
C LEU A 171 3.15 15.73 22.76
N GLY A 172 2.25 16.62 22.33
CA GLY A 172 2.50 18.06 22.27
C GLY A 172 3.59 18.46 21.26
N SER A 173 4.20 19.63 21.48
CA SER A 173 5.27 20.16 20.63
C SER A 173 6.61 19.50 20.94
N TYR A 174 7.40 19.22 19.89
CA TYR A 174 8.77 18.72 19.99
C TYR A 174 9.75 19.66 19.28
N ARG A 175 11.04 19.54 19.61
CA ARG A 175 12.12 20.28 18.95
C ARG A 175 12.97 19.35 18.10
N LEU A 176 13.44 19.85 16.96
CA LEU A 176 14.42 19.17 16.12
C LEU A 176 15.82 19.69 16.45
N VAL A 177 16.77 18.78 16.60
CA VAL A 177 18.18 19.10 16.87
C VAL A 177 19.06 18.40 15.85
N LEU A 178 19.84 19.16 15.09
CA LEU A 178 20.84 18.63 14.16
C LEU A 178 22.16 18.43 14.90
N SER A 179 22.54 17.17 15.12
CA SER A 179 23.78 16.79 15.78
C SER A 179 24.87 16.49 14.74
N THR A 180 25.95 17.27 14.77
CA THR A 180 27.03 17.27 13.75
C THR A 180 28.23 16.40 14.15
N ARG A 181 29.23 16.30 13.27
CA ARG A 181 30.39 15.40 13.40
C ARG A 181 31.08 15.48 14.78
N PRO A 182 31.22 14.33 15.50
CA PRO A 182 31.95 14.25 16.78
C PRO A 182 33.46 14.30 16.58
N GLU A 183 34.23 14.37 17.68
CA GLU A 183 35.71 14.30 17.65
C GLU A 183 36.22 12.96 17.09
N GLN A 184 35.56 11.85 17.45
CA GLN A 184 35.88 10.51 16.99
C GLN A 184 34.84 10.04 15.97
N TYR A 185 35.24 9.90 14.71
CA TYR A 185 34.36 9.50 13.62
C TYR A 185 35.07 8.60 12.60
N ILE A 186 34.29 7.88 11.81
CA ILE A 186 34.78 7.10 10.67
C ILE A 186 34.39 7.76 9.33
N GLY A 187 35.24 7.64 8.31
CA GLY A 187 35.03 8.25 6.99
C GLY A 187 35.87 9.49 6.71
N SER A 188 35.72 10.08 5.53
CA SER A 188 36.44 11.31 5.15
C SER A 188 35.71 12.59 5.59
N ALA A 189 36.44 13.68 5.78
CA ALA A 189 35.85 14.96 6.17
C ALA A 189 34.85 15.51 5.13
N ASP A 190 35.07 15.22 3.85
CA ASP A 190 34.21 15.65 2.74
C ASP A 190 32.87 14.92 2.75
N GLU A 191 32.87 13.61 3.00
CA GLU A 191 31.64 12.80 3.12
C GLU A 191 30.76 13.26 4.27
N TRP A 192 31.39 13.60 5.40
CA TRP A 192 30.70 14.19 6.54
C TRP A 192 30.09 15.54 6.22
N SER A 193 30.83 16.39 5.51
CA SER A 193 30.33 17.72 5.09
C SER A 193 29.12 17.58 4.17
N GLN A 194 29.15 16.61 3.24
CA GLN A 194 28.01 16.30 2.36
C GLN A 194 26.80 15.77 3.15
N ALA A 195 27.02 14.88 4.12
CA ALA A 195 25.97 14.32 4.96
C ALA A 195 25.28 15.41 5.81
N GLU A 196 26.07 16.30 6.41
CA GLU A 196 25.56 17.42 7.20
C GLU A 196 24.77 18.41 6.33
N ASP A 197 25.28 18.74 5.15
CA ASP A 197 24.60 19.64 4.21
C ASP A 197 23.28 19.05 3.70
N ALA A 198 23.25 17.73 3.44
CA ALA A 198 22.02 17.03 3.06
C ALA A 198 20.95 17.10 4.16
N LEU A 199 21.33 16.90 5.43
CA LEU A 199 20.40 17.03 6.57
C LEU A 199 19.95 18.49 6.77
N ARG A 200 20.87 19.47 6.66
CA ARG A 200 20.53 20.91 6.76
C ARG A 200 19.57 21.34 5.67
N THR A 201 19.80 20.90 4.44
CA THR A 201 18.94 21.19 3.29
C THR A 201 17.55 20.55 3.46
N ALA A 202 17.50 19.31 3.97
CA ALA A 202 16.24 18.64 4.26
C ALA A 202 15.45 19.35 5.36
N LEU A 203 16.10 19.76 6.46
CA LEU A 203 15.48 20.52 7.54
C LEU A 203 14.99 21.89 7.08
N THR A 204 15.81 22.65 6.37
CA THR A 204 15.47 23.99 5.88
C THR A 204 14.29 23.93 4.90
N GLY A 205 14.26 22.92 4.02
CA GLY A 205 13.16 22.70 3.09
C GLY A 205 11.88 22.13 3.70
N SER A 206 11.90 21.75 5.00
CA SER A 206 10.74 21.23 5.72
C SER A 206 9.97 22.28 6.53
N GLU A 207 10.43 23.54 6.51
CA GLU A 207 9.89 24.67 7.29
C GLU A 207 9.83 24.44 8.82
N HIS A 208 10.54 23.43 9.33
CA HIS A 208 10.66 23.16 10.76
C HIS A 208 11.80 23.98 11.37
N GLU A 209 11.53 24.60 12.52
CA GLU A 209 12.59 25.17 13.35
C GLU A 209 13.47 24.05 13.93
N TYR A 210 14.78 24.23 13.82
CA TYR A 210 15.76 23.31 14.40
C TYR A 210 16.92 24.07 15.04
N THR A 211 17.60 23.43 15.99
CA THR A 211 18.86 23.92 16.56
C THR A 211 20.01 23.00 16.21
N VAL A 212 21.24 23.50 16.22
CA VAL A 212 22.45 22.70 15.98
C VAL A 212 23.05 22.30 17.32
N ASN A 213 23.45 21.03 17.45
CA ASN A 213 24.23 20.51 18.58
C ASN A 213 25.59 20.03 18.04
N GLU A 214 26.65 20.80 18.29
CA GLU A 214 27.96 20.53 17.72
C GLU A 214 28.63 19.34 18.40
N GLY A 215 29.12 18.38 17.60
CA GLY A 215 29.93 17.27 18.11
C GLY A 215 29.16 16.07 18.70
N ASP A 216 27.83 16.06 18.62
CA ASP A 216 26.99 15.01 19.22
C ASP A 216 26.43 14.00 18.19
N GLY A 217 26.95 14.00 16.96
CA GLY A 217 26.62 13.02 15.93
C GLY A 217 27.03 11.59 16.31
N ALA A 218 26.46 10.58 15.65
CA ALA A 218 26.92 9.21 15.81
C ALA A 218 28.31 9.04 15.16
N PHE A 219 29.12 8.07 15.58
CA PHE A 219 30.47 7.90 15.02
C PHE A 219 30.50 7.64 13.50
N TYR A 220 29.39 7.20 12.91
CA TYR A 220 29.23 6.89 11.48
C TYR A 220 28.48 7.95 10.66
N GLY A 221 27.89 8.97 11.29
CA GLY A 221 27.17 10.00 10.55
C GLY A 221 26.40 11.02 11.41
N PRO A 222 25.99 12.16 10.82
CA PRO A 222 25.19 13.16 11.50
C PRO A 222 23.74 12.69 11.68
N LYS A 223 23.03 13.28 12.64
CA LYS A 223 21.65 12.89 12.98
C LYS A 223 20.74 14.07 13.31
N ILE A 224 19.45 13.87 13.04
CA ILE A 224 18.36 14.72 13.52
C ILE A 224 17.77 14.02 14.74
N ASP A 225 17.89 14.65 15.90
CA ASP A 225 17.31 14.19 17.15
C ASP A 225 16.01 14.94 17.44
N ILE A 226 15.00 14.18 17.85
CA ILE A 226 13.69 14.71 18.20
C ILE A 226 13.60 14.71 19.72
N ILE A 227 13.49 15.92 20.27
CA ILE A 227 13.49 16.16 21.72
C ILE A 227 12.07 16.49 22.18
N LEU A 228 11.56 15.67 23.08
CA LEU A 228 10.31 15.89 23.80
C LEU A 228 10.58 16.43 25.20
N LYS A 229 9.68 17.28 25.69
CA LYS A 229 9.66 17.70 27.09
C LYS A 229 8.59 16.92 27.82
N ASP A 230 8.94 16.35 28.97
CA ASP A 230 7.95 15.79 29.88
C ASP A 230 7.20 16.89 30.64
N SER A 231 6.24 16.48 31.50
CA SER A 231 5.43 17.40 32.29
C SER A 231 6.23 18.23 33.30
N ASP A 232 7.42 17.79 33.69
CA ASP A 232 8.32 18.47 34.62
C ASP A 232 9.37 19.32 33.88
N GLY A 233 9.29 19.37 32.54
CA GLY A 233 10.16 20.17 31.67
C GLY A 233 11.50 19.51 31.34
N LYS A 234 11.73 18.26 31.75
CA LYS A 234 12.95 17.52 31.40
C LYS A 234 12.87 17.04 29.95
N GLU A 235 14.00 17.17 29.27
CA GLU A 235 14.15 16.84 27.86
C GLU A 235 14.54 15.37 27.66
N HIS A 236 13.86 14.70 26.74
CA HIS A 236 14.09 13.30 26.37
C HIS A 236 14.23 13.19 24.86
N GLN A 237 15.33 12.57 24.42
CA GLN A 237 15.49 12.14 23.03
C GLN A 237 14.66 10.87 22.79
N THR A 238 13.76 10.95 21.80
CA THR A 238 12.86 9.85 21.44
C THR A 238 13.11 9.36 20.03
N ALA A 239 12.63 10.08 19.02
CA ALA A 239 12.90 9.77 17.62
C ALA A 239 14.29 10.24 17.20
N THR A 240 14.82 9.60 16.17
CA THR A 240 16.11 9.97 15.56
C THR A 240 16.11 9.59 14.08
N ILE A 241 16.80 10.38 13.26
CA ILE A 241 17.06 10.12 11.84
C ILE A 241 18.56 10.30 11.63
N GLN A 242 19.27 9.26 11.22
CA GLN A 242 20.74 9.25 11.16
C GLN A 242 21.18 8.88 9.76
N LEU A 243 22.08 9.66 9.18
CA LEU A 243 22.51 9.51 7.80
C LEU A 243 23.89 8.84 7.75
N ASP A 244 23.94 7.59 7.28
CA ASP A 244 25.13 6.72 7.31
C ASP A 244 25.65 6.41 5.89
N PHE A 245 26.87 6.86 5.63
CA PHE A 245 27.63 6.57 4.40
C PHE A 245 28.70 5.48 4.59
N GLN A 246 28.91 5.05 5.83
CA GLN A 246 30.06 4.26 6.27
C GLN A 246 29.71 2.78 6.38
N LEU A 247 28.57 2.41 6.95
CA LEU A 247 28.17 1.01 7.05
C LEU A 247 27.98 0.35 5.67
N PRO A 248 27.37 1.00 4.66
CA PRO A 248 27.32 0.45 3.32
C PRO A 248 28.70 0.15 2.72
N LYS A 249 29.74 0.97 2.99
CA LYS A 249 31.14 0.70 2.59
C LYS A 249 31.68 -0.54 3.24
N ARG A 250 31.55 -0.65 4.56
CA ARG A 250 32.09 -1.80 5.32
C ARG A 250 31.47 -3.12 4.90
N PHE A 251 30.24 -3.08 4.39
CA PHE A 251 29.54 -4.25 3.86
C PHE A 251 29.71 -4.45 2.35
N ASN A 252 30.41 -3.54 1.64
CA ASN A 252 30.51 -3.51 0.18
C ASN A 252 29.13 -3.60 -0.49
N LEU A 253 28.18 -2.80 0.00
CA LEU A 253 26.83 -2.78 -0.56
C LEU A 253 26.82 -1.99 -1.86
N GLU A 254 26.21 -2.56 -2.91
CA GLU A 254 26.16 -1.93 -4.22
C GLU A 254 24.81 -2.16 -4.89
N TYR A 255 24.42 -1.25 -5.77
CA TYR A 255 23.33 -1.40 -6.73
C TYR A 255 23.79 -0.99 -8.13
N ALA A 256 23.21 -1.60 -9.16
CA ALA A 256 23.50 -1.25 -10.54
C ALA A 256 22.71 -0.02 -11.00
N ALA A 257 23.40 0.97 -11.55
CA ALA A 257 22.82 2.22 -12.03
C ALA A 257 23.46 2.72 -13.34
N PRO A 258 22.69 3.43 -14.20
CA PRO A 258 23.24 4.14 -15.35
C PRO A 258 24.03 5.38 -14.89
N ALA A 259 25.01 5.82 -15.69
CA ALA A 259 25.84 6.99 -15.40
C ALA A 259 26.38 6.99 -13.95
N PRO A 260 27.11 5.94 -13.53
CA PRO A 260 27.43 5.68 -12.13
C PRO A 260 28.16 6.85 -11.43
N GLU A 261 28.98 7.61 -12.15
CA GLU A 261 29.67 8.77 -11.59
C GLU A 261 28.73 9.93 -11.22
N PHE A 262 27.67 10.16 -12.00
CA PHE A 262 26.64 11.16 -11.69
C PHE A 262 25.72 10.67 -10.57
N GLU A 263 25.35 9.39 -10.64
CA GLU A 263 24.51 8.75 -9.63
C GLU A 263 25.16 8.82 -8.23
N LYS A 264 26.48 8.60 -8.13
CA LYS A 264 27.25 8.74 -6.87
C LYS A 264 27.15 10.13 -6.25
N ARG A 265 27.06 11.19 -7.07
CA ARG A 265 26.90 12.58 -6.61
C ARG A 265 25.45 12.98 -6.37
N GLY A 266 24.49 12.11 -6.70
CA GLY A 266 23.06 12.44 -6.65
C GLY A 266 22.62 13.39 -7.76
N GLU A 267 23.40 13.50 -8.83
CA GLU A 267 23.12 14.34 -10.00
C GLU A 267 22.36 13.55 -11.07
N THR A 268 21.67 14.26 -11.96
CA THR A 268 21.01 13.65 -13.13
C THR A 268 21.67 14.12 -14.42
N THR A 269 21.69 13.25 -15.43
CA THR A 269 22.17 13.57 -16.77
C THR A 269 21.17 13.11 -17.83
N THR A 270 21.09 13.84 -18.93
CA THR A 270 20.29 13.49 -20.12
C THR A 270 21.15 13.00 -21.28
N ASP A 271 22.47 12.94 -21.09
CA ASP A 271 23.41 12.46 -22.10
C ASP A 271 23.20 10.95 -22.35
N SER A 272 22.90 10.59 -23.59
CA SER A 272 22.59 9.21 -23.97
C SER A 272 23.82 8.30 -23.92
N GLU A 273 25.03 8.82 -24.10
CA GLU A 273 26.27 8.03 -24.02
C GLU A 273 26.57 7.67 -22.57
N LEU A 274 26.44 8.64 -21.66
CA LEU A 274 26.63 8.41 -20.21
C LEU A 274 25.54 7.52 -19.62
N LEU A 275 24.30 7.64 -20.08
CA LEU A 275 23.19 6.79 -19.63
C LEU A 275 23.28 5.34 -20.14
N ALA A 276 24.08 5.08 -21.18
CA ALA A 276 24.36 3.73 -21.66
C ALA A 276 25.37 2.98 -20.79
N GLU A 277 26.23 3.70 -20.05
CA GLU A 277 27.17 3.11 -19.09
C GLU A 277 26.44 2.68 -17.81
N TYR A 278 26.52 1.40 -17.46
CA TYR A 278 26.01 0.87 -16.20
C TYR A 278 27.16 0.42 -15.31
N GLY A 279 27.10 0.79 -14.04
CA GLY A 279 28.10 0.38 -13.05
C GLY A 279 27.53 0.25 -11.64
N PRO A 280 28.30 -0.34 -10.73
CA PRO A 280 27.95 -0.41 -9.33
C PRO A 280 28.05 0.98 -8.67
N VAL A 281 27.06 1.31 -7.85
CA VAL A 281 27.02 2.48 -7.01
C VAL A 281 26.65 2.07 -5.59
N GLN A 282 27.27 2.69 -4.61
CA GLN A 282 26.98 2.40 -3.20
C GLN A 282 25.70 3.12 -2.75
N PRO A 283 24.77 2.44 -2.04
CA PRO A 283 23.59 3.10 -1.48
C PRO A 283 23.96 3.97 -0.27
N VAL A 284 23.09 4.93 0.01
CA VAL A 284 23.07 5.68 1.27
C VAL A 284 22.13 4.96 2.24
N LEU A 285 22.53 4.85 3.50
CA LEU A 285 21.73 4.21 4.55
C LEU A 285 21.18 5.29 5.50
N ILE A 286 19.87 5.31 5.71
CA ILE A 286 19.22 6.15 6.72
C ILE A 286 18.71 5.24 7.83
N HIS A 287 19.23 5.43 9.04
CA HIS A 287 18.69 4.81 10.25
C HIS A 287 17.60 5.71 10.80
N ARG A 288 16.53 5.13 11.29
CA ARG A 288 15.50 5.92 11.97
C ARG A 288 14.76 5.12 13.03
N ALA A 289 14.23 5.85 13.99
CA ALA A 289 13.22 5.39 14.93
C ALA A 289 12.22 6.53 15.17
N VAL A 290 10.93 6.22 15.29
CA VAL A 290 9.86 7.20 15.54
C VAL A 290 9.46 7.20 17.02
N LEU A 291 9.29 6.04 17.65
CA LEU A 291 9.12 5.97 19.10
C LEU A 291 10.45 6.12 19.82
N GLY A 292 11.54 5.69 19.16
CA GLY A 292 12.76 5.31 19.87
C GLY A 292 12.55 3.91 20.43
N SER A 293 12.78 3.70 21.72
CA SER A 293 12.30 2.46 22.34
C SER A 293 10.84 2.57 22.75
N ALA A 294 10.07 1.51 22.48
CA ALA A 294 8.68 1.40 22.91
C ALA A 294 8.57 1.53 24.44
N GLU A 295 9.53 0.98 25.19
CA GLU A 295 9.59 1.10 26.65
C GLU A 295 9.75 2.56 27.12
N ARG A 296 10.69 3.31 26.52
CA ARG A 296 10.90 4.72 26.88
C ARG A 296 9.67 5.55 26.57
N LEU A 297 9.09 5.34 25.38
CA LEU A 297 7.87 6.04 25.00
C LEU A 297 6.70 5.69 25.92
N MET A 298 6.56 4.42 26.32
CA MET A 298 5.55 4.03 27.30
C MET A 298 5.73 4.75 28.64
N ALA A 299 6.97 4.93 29.13
CA ALA A 299 7.21 5.75 30.32
C ALA A 299 6.70 7.19 30.15
N LEU A 300 7.06 7.84 29.04
CA LEU A 300 6.60 9.20 28.75
C LEU A 300 5.07 9.30 28.63
N LEU A 301 4.42 8.30 28.04
CA LEU A 301 2.96 8.26 27.94
C LEU A 301 2.28 8.01 29.29
N ILE A 302 2.88 7.19 30.17
CA ILE A 302 2.37 6.98 31.54
C ILE A 302 2.34 8.32 32.29
N GLU A 303 3.42 9.09 32.21
CA GLU A 303 3.55 10.41 32.83
C GLU A 303 2.59 11.42 32.19
N HIS A 304 2.60 11.52 30.85
CA HIS A 304 1.76 12.44 30.09
C HIS A 304 0.26 12.25 30.38
N TYR A 305 -0.22 11.00 30.40
CA TYR A 305 -1.63 10.70 30.65
C TYR A 305 -1.96 10.56 32.14
N ASN A 306 -0.96 10.49 33.01
CA ASN A 306 -1.12 10.18 34.44
C ASN A 306 -2.07 8.97 34.67
N GLY A 307 -1.86 7.91 33.87
CA GLY A 307 -2.68 6.69 33.88
C GLY A 307 -4.08 6.80 33.22
N LYS A 308 -4.50 7.98 32.74
CA LYS A 308 -5.77 8.20 32.03
C LYS A 308 -5.60 8.05 30.52
N TRP A 309 -5.45 6.81 30.09
CA TRP A 309 -5.17 6.47 28.71
C TRP A 309 -6.29 6.87 27.74
N PRO A 310 -5.95 7.31 26.51
CA PRO A 310 -6.94 7.45 25.45
C PRO A 310 -7.53 6.07 25.12
N PHE A 311 -8.80 6.02 24.71
CA PHE A 311 -9.58 4.77 24.64
C PHE A 311 -8.91 3.66 23.81
N TRP A 312 -8.31 4.00 22.67
CA TRP A 312 -7.63 3.03 21.81
C TRP A 312 -6.43 2.36 22.53
N LEU A 313 -5.68 3.11 23.33
CA LEU A 313 -4.49 2.64 24.02
C LEU A 313 -4.83 2.03 25.39
N ASN A 314 -5.94 2.43 25.99
CA ASN A 314 -6.35 2.04 27.34
C ASN A 314 -6.41 0.50 27.49
N PRO A 315 -5.60 -0.13 28.35
CA PRO A 315 -5.60 -1.59 28.51
C PRO A 315 -6.89 -2.13 29.15
N ARG A 316 -7.75 -1.24 29.68
CA ARG A 316 -9.05 -1.50 30.32
C ARG A 316 -10.15 -0.75 29.57
N GLN A 317 -10.42 -1.11 28.32
CA GLN A 317 -11.35 -0.35 27.47
C GLN A 317 -12.78 -0.39 28.00
N ALA A 318 -13.26 -1.56 28.43
CA ALA A 318 -14.58 -1.68 29.04
C ALA A 318 -14.65 -2.74 30.13
N ILE A 319 -15.63 -2.60 31.01
CA ILE A 319 -16.07 -3.64 31.94
C ILE A 319 -17.58 -3.78 31.89
N VAL A 320 -18.07 -5.01 31.81
CA VAL A 320 -19.49 -5.34 31.94
C VAL A 320 -19.76 -5.75 33.39
N ILE A 321 -20.72 -5.10 34.03
CA ILE A 321 -21.11 -5.34 35.41
C ILE A 321 -22.61 -5.68 35.50
N THR A 322 -22.95 -6.64 36.33
CA THR A 322 -24.37 -6.98 36.59
C THR A 322 -24.93 -6.19 37.77
N VAL A 323 -26.19 -5.79 37.66
CA VAL A 323 -26.93 -5.09 38.73
C VAL A 323 -27.33 -6.06 39.86
N ASN A 324 -27.60 -7.32 39.50
CA ASN A 324 -27.85 -8.42 40.42
C ASN A 324 -27.33 -9.74 39.80
N SER A 325 -27.39 -10.83 40.54
CA SER A 325 -26.87 -12.13 40.12
C SER A 325 -27.97 -13.07 39.60
N THR A 326 -29.11 -12.53 39.12
CA THR A 326 -30.14 -13.39 38.51
C THR A 326 -29.65 -13.93 37.17
N GLU A 327 -30.00 -15.18 36.86
CA GLU A 327 -29.53 -15.87 35.66
C GLU A 327 -29.82 -15.12 34.35
N PRO A 328 -31.02 -14.52 34.13
CA PRO A 328 -31.27 -13.75 32.91
C PRO A 328 -30.33 -12.54 32.74
N VAL A 329 -29.99 -11.86 33.84
CA VAL A 329 -29.10 -10.69 33.82
C VAL A 329 -27.66 -11.10 33.56
N VAL A 330 -27.18 -12.15 34.22
CA VAL A 330 -25.82 -12.66 34.03
C VAL A 330 -25.63 -13.20 32.61
N ASN A 331 -26.62 -13.93 32.08
CA ASN A 331 -26.57 -14.45 30.71
C ASN A 331 -26.52 -13.34 29.68
N TRP A 332 -27.41 -12.34 29.76
CA TRP A 332 -27.41 -11.19 28.85
C TRP A 332 -26.10 -10.37 28.93
N ALA A 333 -25.54 -10.23 30.13
CA ALA A 333 -24.26 -9.56 30.33
C ALA A 333 -23.08 -10.33 29.70
N ARG A 334 -23.07 -11.67 29.81
CA ARG A 334 -22.07 -12.52 29.13
C ARG A 334 -22.22 -12.52 27.62
N GLU A 335 -23.45 -12.58 27.12
CA GLU A 335 -23.74 -12.44 25.68
C GLU A 335 -23.22 -11.11 25.14
N THR A 336 -23.48 -10.01 25.86
CA THR A 336 -22.93 -8.69 25.55
C THR A 336 -21.41 -8.73 25.49
N GLN A 337 -20.73 -9.27 26.51
CA GLN A 337 -19.26 -9.37 26.52
C GLN A 337 -18.75 -10.17 25.32
N ASN A 338 -19.34 -11.34 25.05
CA ASN A 338 -18.94 -12.21 23.95
C ASN A 338 -19.12 -11.54 22.58
N LEU A 339 -20.18 -10.76 22.42
CA LEU A 339 -20.44 -9.98 21.21
C LEU A 339 -19.39 -8.87 21.06
N LEU A 340 -19.07 -8.15 22.13
CA LEU A 340 -18.04 -7.10 22.10
C LEU A 340 -16.66 -7.68 21.78
N LEU A 341 -16.31 -8.84 22.31
CA LEU A 341 -15.06 -9.54 22.01
C LEU A 341 -15.03 -10.17 20.62
N GLY A 342 -16.19 -10.35 19.97
CA GLY A 342 -16.32 -11.01 18.67
C GLY A 342 -16.18 -12.54 18.75
N VAL A 343 -16.51 -13.15 19.89
CA VAL A 343 -16.42 -14.61 20.14
C VAL A 343 -17.79 -15.30 20.16
N SER A 344 -18.88 -14.55 20.00
CA SER A 344 -20.22 -15.11 19.86
C SER A 344 -20.40 -15.72 18.46
N PRO A 345 -21.04 -16.90 18.31
CA PRO A 345 -21.31 -17.49 16.99
C PRO A 345 -22.27 -16.60 16.20
N SER A 346 -21.72 -15.78 15.32
CA SER A 346 -22.48 -15.04 14.32
C SER A 346 -22.92 -16.00 13.23
N SER A 347 -24.12 -16.58 13.38
CA SER A 347 -24.79 -17.47 12.45
C SER A 347 -24.27 -18.93 12.36
N PRO A 348 -25.16 -19.94 12.36
CA PRO A 348 -24.81 -21.33 12.08
C PRO A 348 -24.30 -21.57 10.64
N THR A 349 -24.34 -20.56 9.76
CA THR A 349 -24.00 -20.71 8.33
C THR A 349 -22.58 -20.28 7.93
N THR A 350 -21.83 -19.56 8.77
CA THR A 350 -20.48 -19.07 8.37
C THR A 350 -19.34 -19.48 9.29
N GLY A 351 -19.59 -19.98 10.51
CA GLY A 351 -18.58 -20.63 11.37
C GLY A 351 -17.37 -19.79 11.82
N ALA A 352 -17.15 -18.60 11.24
CA ALA A 352 -16.00 -17.75 11.49
C ALA A 352 -16.37 -16.64 12.48
N THR A 353 -15.94 -16.80 13.72
CA THR A 353 -15.88 -15.68 14.68
C THR A 353 -14.65 -14.83 14.37
N SER A 354 -14.81 -13.51 14.31
CA SER A 354 -13.69 -12.58 14.12
C SER A 354 -13.51 -11.76 15.41
N PRO A 355 -12.48 -12.09 16.23
CA PRO A 355 -12.17 -11.34 17.43
C PRO A 355 -11.96 -9.85 17.13
N THR A 356 -12.55 -8.98 17.95
CA THR A 356 -12.49 -7.52 17.73
C THR A 356 -11.19 -6.86 18.19
N GLY A 357 -10.40 -7.56 19.02
CA GLY A 357 -9.23 -6.99 19.70
C GLY A 357 -9.57 -6.03 20.86
N LEU A 358 -10.85 -5.87 21.20
CA LEU A 358 -11.28 -5.05 22.34
C LEU A 358 -10.93 -5.72 23.68
N ALA A 359 -10.59 -4.90 24.69
CA ALA A 359 -10.34 -5.35 26.05
C ALA A 359 -11.58 -5.14 26.93
N VAL A 360 -12.34 -6.21 27.17
CA VAL A 360 -13.60 -6.18 27.94
C VAL A 360 -13.55 -7.14 29.12
N ASP A 361 -13.54 -6.59 30.33
CA ASP A 361 -13.58 -7.36 31.58
C ASP A 361 -15.04 -7.58 32.03
N PHE A 362 -15.26 -8.48 33.00
CA PHE A 362 -16.60 -8.87 33.47
C PHE A 362 -16.63 -8.96 35.01
N ASP A 363 -17.70 -8.46 35.64
CA ASP A 363 -17.93 -8.55 37.10
C ASP A 363 -19.41 -8.86 37.43
N ASP A 364 -19.69 -10.13 37.71
CA ASP A 364 -20.97 -10.67 38.16
C ASP A 364 -21.06 -10.88 39.68
N SER A 365 -20.08 -10.40 40.45
CA SER A 365 -20.05 -10.59 41.90
C SER A 365 -21.28 -9.99 42.60
N ASP A 366 -21.68 -10.54 43.75
CA ASP A 366 -22.85 -10.09 44.53
C ASP A 366 -22.58 -8.80 45.34
N ARG A 367 -21.74 -7.91 44.78
CA ARG A 367 -21.36 -6.64 45.39
C ARG A 367 -22.28 -5.52 44.88
N SER A 368 -22.49 -4.49 45.71
CA SER A 368 -23.30 -3.35 45.30
C SER A 368 -22.79 -2.72 43.99
N VAL A 369 -23.71 -2.32 43.10
CA VAL A 369 -23.36 -1.68 41.82
C VAL A 369 -22.51 -0.43 42.02
N GLY A 370 -22.82 0.36 43.06
CA GLY A 370 -22.02 1.54 43.40
C GLY A 370 -20.56 1.22 43.70
N LEU A 371 -20.30 0.10 44.40
CA LEU A 371 -18.94 -0.37 44.65
C LEU A 371 -18.25 -0.81 43.35
N LYS A 372 -18.92 -1.62 42.52
CA LYS A 372 -18.38 -2.06 41.22
C LYS A 372 -18.02 -0.87 40.32
N VAL A 373 -18.92 0.10 40.18
CA VAL A 373 -18.71 1.33 39.40
C VAL A 373 -17.54 2.15 39.95
N ARG A 374 -17.45 2.31 41.28
CA ARG A 374 -16.34 3.05 41.91
C ARG A 374 -15.00 2.36 41.69
N GLU A 375 -14.92 1.04 41.82
CA GLU A 375 -13.70 0.28 41.55
C GLU A 375 -13.29 0.37 40.08
N ALA A 376 -14.24 0.23 39.15
CA ALA A 376 -13.99 0.38 37.73
C ALA A 376 -13.51 1.80 37.39
N THR A 377 -14.14 2.82 37.96
CA THR A 377 -13.71 4.22 37.77
C THR A 377 -12.30 4.44 38.30
N THR A 378 -11.99 3.89 39.48
CA THR A 378 -10.65 3.99 40.11
C THR A 378 -9.57 3.28 39.28
N LYS A 379 -9.92 2.14 38.67
CA LYS A 379 -9.04 1.39 37.76
C LYS A 379 -8.87 2.04 36.38
N GLY A 380 -9.62 3.10 36.07
CA GLY A 380 -9.51 3.84 34.82
C GLY A 380 -10.14 3.14 33.62
N TYR A 381 -11.26 2.42 33.79
CA TYR A 381 -11.95 1.83 32.65
C TYR A 381 -12.49 2.91 31.70
N GLY A 382 -12.33 2.68 30.40
CA GLY A 382 -12.87 3.55 29.35
C GLY A 382 -14.41 3.62 29.39
N LEU A 383 -15.06 2.46 29.45
CA LEU A 383 -16.52 2.36 29.55
C LEU A 383 -16.90 1.43 30.69
N ILE A 384 -17.97 1.78 31.40
CA ILE A 384 -18.60 0.92 32.40
C ILE A 384 -19.99 0.58 31.89
N ILE A 385 -20.24 -0.70 31.64
CA ILE A 385 -21.47 -1.21 31.03
C ILE A 385 -22.25 -1.94 32.13
N ALA A 386 -23.37 -1.36 32.57
CA ALA A 386 -24.23 -1.94 33.58
C ALA A 386 -25.41 -2.67 32.92
N VAL A 387 -25.69 -3.87 33.42
CA VAL A 387 -26.80 -4.71 32.94
C VAL A 387 -27.73 -5.05 34.09
N GLY A 388 -28.98 -4.64 33.99
CA GLY A 388 -30.04 -4.96 34.94
C GLY A 388 -31.30 -5.55 34.30
N PRO A 389 -32.35 -5.85 35.08
CA PRO A 389 -33.53 -6.55 34.59
C PRO A 389 -34.24 -5.86 33.41
N ARG A 390 -34.34 -4.52 33.44
CA ARG A 390 -34.95 -3.73 32.35
C ARG A 390 -34.14 -3.81 31.05
N ASP A 391 -32.83 -3.99 31.16
CA ASP A 391 -31.93 -4.05 30.00
C ASP A 391 -32.12 -5.39 29.26
N VAL A 392 -32.38 -6.46 30.02
CA VAL A 392 -32.76 -7.79 29.46
C VAL A 392 -34.08 -7.71 28.71
N GLU A 393 -35.12 -7.13 29.33
CA GLU A 393 -36.45 -6.97 28.72
C GLU A 393 -36.38 -6.16 27.41
N ASN A 394 -35.57 -5.10 27.40
CA ASN A 394 -35.46 -4.19 26.26
C ASN A 394 -34.37 -4.58 25.25
N LYS A 395 -33.61 -5.66 25.49
CA LYS A 395 -32.42 -6.06 24.71
C LYS A 395 -31.40 -4.91 24.54
N THR A 396 -31.13 -4.20 25.62
CA THR A 396 -30.18 -3.07 25.67
C THR A 396 -29.16 -3.26 26.79
N VAL A 397 -28.23 -2.32 26.93
CA VAL A 397 -27.32 -2.18 28.07
C VAL A 397 -27.13 -0.70 28.42
N GLY A 398 -26.93 -0.41 29.71
CA GLY A 398 -26.65 0.93 30.19
C GLY A 398 -25.16 1.25 30.17
N VAL A 399 -24.75 2.24 29.39
CA VAL A 399 -23.34 2.59 29.19
C VAL A 399 -23.00 3.89 29.88
N ASN A 400 -21.97 3.87 30.72
CA ASN A 400 -21.33 5.05 31.28
C ASN A 400 -20.00 5.30 30.57
N ALA A 401 -19.95 6.41 29.83
CA ALA A 401 -18.85 6.88 29.02
C ALA A 401 -18.18 8.15 29.59
N THR A 402 -18.36 8.43 30.89
CA THR A 402 -17.85 9.66 31.53
C THR A 402 -16.31 9.79 31.44
N SER A 403 -15.59 8.67 31.32
CA SER A 403 -14.12 8.70 31.16
C SER A 403 -13.67 9.31 29.83
N LEU A 404 -14.56 9.39 28.83
CA LEU A 404 -14.29 9.96 27.51
C LEU A 404 -14.54 11.47 27.45
N ALA A 405 -14.95 12.09 28.56
CA ALA A 405 -15.22 13.52 28.62
C ALA A 405 -13.97 14.33 28.28
N LYS A 406 -14.16 15.39 27.49
CA LYS A 406 -13.09 16.30 27.07
C LYS A 406 -13.01 17.50 28.02
N PRO A 407 -11.82 18.12 28.16
CA PRO A 407 -11.71 19.42 28.81
C PRO A 407 -12.63 20.44 28.13
N GLY A 408 -13.59 21.00 28.88
CA GLY A 408 -14.56 21.98 28.38
C GLY A 408 -15.98 21.44 28.14
N ASP A 409 -16.24 20.15 28.34
CA ASP A 409 -17.61 19.61 28.22
C ASP A 409 -18.55 20.24 29.26
N ASN A 410 -19.75 20.64 28.81
CA ASN A 410 -20.75 21.27 29.65
C ASN A 410 -21.54 20.24 30.51
N PRO A 411 -22.30 20.69 31.54
CA PRO A 411 -23.04 19.78 32.42
C PRO A 411 -24.04 18.85 31.72
N GLU A 412 -24.63 19.29 30.61
CA GLU A 412 -25.57 18.46 29.83
C GLU A 412 -24.86 17.36 29.03
N GLN A 413 -23.70 17.67 28.44
CA GLN A 413 -22.85 16.71 27.74
C GLN A 413 -22.34 15.64 28.71
N LEU A 414 -21.86 16.06 29.89
CA LEU A 414 -21.46 15.14 30.96
C LEU A 414 -22.63 14.28 31.45
N LYS A 415 -23.86 14.83 31.52
CA LYS A 415 -25.05 14.06 31.89
C LYS A 415 -25.40 13.01 30.83
N LYS A 416 -25.26 13.31 29.53
CA LYS A 416 -25.44 12.34 28.44
C LYS A 416 -24.43 11.20 28.52
N LEU A 417 -23.18 11.48 28.86
CA LEU A 417 -22.13 10.45 29.01
C LEU A 417 -22.32 9.55 30.23
N LYS A 418 -23.05 9.98 31.26
CA LYS A 418 -23.29 9.18 32.47
C LYS A 418 -24.19 7.97 32.24
N ARG A 419 -25.11 8.05 31.28
CA ARG A 419 -26.00 6.94 30.94
C ARG A 419 -26.48 7.04 29.49
N MET A 420 -26.08 6.07 28.70
CA MET A 420 -26.53 5.86 27.33
C MET A 420 -27.07 4.44 27.23
N ASP A 421 -28.36 4.28 26.92
CA ASP A 421 -28.93 2.96 26.69
C ASP A 421 -28.77 2.62 25.20
N MET A 422 -28.17 1.46 24.89
CA MET A 422 -27.93 1.01 23.50
C MET A 422 -27.94 -0.51 23.38
N SER A 423 -28.14 -1.06 22.19
CA SER A 423 -28.00 -2.51 21.96
C SER A 423 -26.52 -2.92 22.01
N PRO A 424 -26.20 -4.20 22.33
CA PRO A 424 -24.83 -4.71 22.30
C PRO A 424 -24.12 -4.51 20.95
N GLU A 425 -24.83 -4.66 19.83
CA GLU A 425 -24.30 -4.48 18.47
C GLU A 425 -23.86 -3.03 18.25
N ARG A 426 -24.73 -2.07 18.61
CA ARG A 426 -24.43 -0.65 18.50
C ARG A 426 -23.30 -0.24 19.44
N LEU A 427 -23.22 -0.84 20.62
CA LEU A 427 -22.10 -0.64 21.55
C LEU A 427 -20.79 -1.16 20.95
N ARG A 428 -20.81 -2.33 20.30
CA ARG A 428 -19.64 -2.88 19.61
C ARG A 428 -19.14 -1.92 18.55
N GLU A 429 -20.02 -1.45 17.67
CA GLU A 429 -19.69 -0.46 16.63
C GLU A 429 -19.14 0.83 17.24
N PHE A 430 -19.76 1.32 18.31
CA PHE A 430 -19.30 2.51 19.03
C PHE A 430 -17.89 2.32 19.61
N MET A 431 -17.63 1.21 20.30
CA MET A 431 -16.30 0.90 20.85
C MET A 431 -15.25 0.73 19.75
N LEU A 432 -15.58 0.04 18.66
CA LEU A 432 -14.71 -0.07 17.49
C LEU A 432 -14.42 1.31 16.88
N SER A 433 -15.41 2.19 16.80
CA SER A 433 -15.21 3.56 16.32
C SER A 433 -14.30 4.39 17.22
N LEU A 434 -14.31 4.15 18.54
CA LEU A 434 -13.41 4.82 19.48
C LEU A 434 -11.98 4.24 19.43
N ALA A 435 -11.87 2.93 19.22
CA ALA A 435 -10.58 2.26 19.04
C ALA A 435 -9.93 2.66 17.70
N ASN A 436 -10.72 2.77 16.64
CA ASN A 436 -10.28 3.14 15.29
C ASN A 436 -10.28 4.66 15.06
N GLY A 437 -10.88 5.45 15.95
CA GLY A 437 -11.11 6.89 15.81
C GLY A 437 -9.83 7.72 15.65
N LEU A 438 -8.66 7.14 15.88
CA LEU A 438 -7.37 7.79 15.60
C LEU A 438 -6.85 7.60 14.18
N GLN A 439 -7.34 6.61 13.42
CA GLN A 439 -7.19 6.69 11.96
C GLN A 439 -7.89 7.95 11.42
N ARG A 440 -8.97 8.43 12.06
CA ARG A 440 -9.60 9.73 11.73
C ARG A 440 -8.81 10.97 12.19
N VAL A 441 -8.13 10.94 13.35
CA VAL A 441 -7.28 12.06 13.80
C VAL A 441 -6.00 12.16 12.97
N ALA A 442 -5.36 11.02 12.64
CA ALA A 442 -4.27 10.96 11.67
C ALA A 442 -4.67 11.48 10.27
N ARG A 443 -5.95 11.32 9.88
CA ARG A 443 -6.57 11.93 8.68
C ARG A 443 -6.83 13.44 8.84
N THR A 444 -7.14 13.94 10.04
CA THR A 444 -7.45 15.36 10.31
C THR A 444 -6.20 16.25 10.38
N PHE A 445 -5.05 15.72 10.83
CA PHE A 445 -3.78 16.46 10.76
C PHE A 445 -3.32 16.70 9.30
N TYR A 446 -3.79 15.86 8.38
CA TYR A 446 -3.43 15.92 6.96
C TYR A 446 -4.16 17.05 6.20
N THR A 447 -5.35 17.47 6.65
CA THR A 447 -6.09 18.59 6.02
C THR A 447 -5.58 19.97 6.42
N ARG A 448 -4.65 20.07 7.38
CA ARG A 448 -4.20 21.36 7.96
C ARG A 448 -2.78 21.80 7.63
N SER A 449 -1.94 20.96 7.03
CA SER A 449 -0.61 21.37 6.57
C SER A 449 -0.55 21.46 5.05
N HIS A 450 -0.67 22.70 4.55
CA HIS A 450 -0.39 23.15 3.18
C HIS A 450 -1.30 22.63 2.06
N PHE A 451 -2.37 23.37 1.75
CA PHE A 451 -2.60 23.93 0.40
C PHE A 451 -3.65 25.04 0.49
N THR A 452 -3.32 26.23 -0.01
CA THR A 452 -4.28 27.33 -0.25
C THR A 452 -5.35 26.85 -1.22
N LEU A 453 -6.58 26.70 -0.73
CA LEU A 453 -7.78 26.47 -1.54
C LEU A 453 -8.06 27.71 -2.41
N THR A 454 -7.71 27.63 -3.70
CA THR A 454 -8.36 28.46 -4.71
C THR A 454 -9.82 28.00 -4.80
N LYS A 455 -10.76 28.92 -4.54
CA LYS A 455 -12.20 28.67 -4.59
C LYS A 455 -12.61 28.06 -5.95
N TYR A 456 -13.23 26.88 -5.93
CA TYR A 456 -13.88 26.28 -7.09
C TYR A 456 -15.26 26.92 -7.35
N THR A 457 -15.47 27.33 -8.59
CA THR A 457 -16.75 27.78 -9.16
C THR A 457 -17.51 26.58 -9.77
N ALA A 458 -18.84 26.68 -9.87
CA ALA A 458 -19.77 25.61 -10.28
C ALA A 458 -19.51 24.99 -11.68
N MET A 459 -19.89 23.70 -11.79
CA MET A 459 -19.56 22.68 -12.80
C MET A 459 -20.16 22.87 -14.21
N ASP A 460 -19.40 22.44 -15.24
CA ASP A 460 -19.90 21.98 -16.54
C ASP A 460 -19.56 20.48 -16.71
N LEU A 461 -20.58 19.67 -17.05
CA LEU A 461 -20.56 18.21 -17.13
C LEU A 461 -20.89 17.69 -18.56
N SER A 462 -20.85 18.56 -19.58
CA SER A 462 -21.15 18.18 -20.96
C SER A 462 -20.18 17.12 -21.51
N ASN A 463 -20.69 16.19 -22.34
CA ASN A 463 -19.87 15.23 -23.09
C ASN A 463 -19.20 15.97 -24.25
N PRO A 464 -17.86 16.08 -24.29
CA PRO A 464 -17.20 16.71 -25.41
C PRO A 464 -17.31 15.84 -26.68
N SER A 465 -17.70 16.44 -27.81
CA SER A 465 -18.00 15.78 -29.09
C SER A 465 -16.77 15.34 -29.88
N ASP A 466 -15.60 15.92 -29.63
CA ASP A 466 -14.38 15.62 -30.41
C ASP A 466 -13.76 14.26 -30.02
N PRO A 467 -13.03 13.56 -30.91
CA PRO A 467 -12.43 12.25 -30.60
C PRO A 467 -11.32 12.36 -29.52
N PRO A 468 -11.12 11.33 -28.67
CA PRO A 468 -10.04 11.31 -27.69
C PRO A 468 -8.65 11.27 -28.38
N PRO A 469 -7.59 11.83 -27.78
CA PRO A 469 -6.27 11.87 -28.41
C PRO A 469 -5.71 10.45 -28.63
N ASP A 470 -5.06 10.23 -29.78
CA ASP A 470 -4.38 8.98 -30.11
C ASP A 470 -3.23 8.68 -29.13
N TYR A 471 -3.02 7.39 -28.84
CA TYR A 471 -2.07 6.86 -27.85
C TYR A 471 -0.64 7.39 -28.07
N ILE A 472 -0.20 7.46 -29.32
CA ILE A 472 1.14 7.91 -29.66
C ILE A 472 1.24 9.44 -29.54
N THR A 473 0.16 10.15 -29.83
CA THR A 473 0.09 11.61 -29.76
C THR A 473 0.04 12.11 -28.32
N ALA A 474 -0.68 11.43 -27.44
CA ALA A 474 -0.67 11.68 -25.99
C ALA A 474 0.68 11.34 -25.35
N ALA A 475 1.34 10.26 -25.79
CA ALA A 475 2.66 9.86 -25.30
C ALA A 475 3.81 10.77 -25.78
N ARG A 476 3.77 11.24 -27.03
CA ARG A 476 4.81 12.10 -27.65
C ARG A 476 4.76 13.55 -27.19
N SER A 477 3.58 14.14 -27.03
CA SER A 477 3.42 15.53 -26.57
C SER A 477 3.93 15.77 -25.13
N HIS A 478 4.17 14.70 -24.38
CA HIS A 478 4.54 14.75 -22.97
C HIS A 478 5.86 14.04 -22.63
N GLY A 479 6.71 13.77 -23.63
CA GLY A 479 8.11 13.37 -23.45
C GLY A 479 8.37 12.00 -22.81
N ILE A 480 7.52 10.99 -23.06
CA ILE A 480 7.65 9.65 -22.46
C ILE A 480 8.18 8.63 -23.49
N PRO A 481 9.18 7.79 -23.15
CA PRO A 481 9.50 6.61 -23.96
C PRO A 481 8.38 5.56 -23.86
N ILE A 482 7.99 5.00 -25.00
CA ILE A 482 6.98 3.93 -25.09
C ILE A 482 7.43 2.76 -24.21
N ARG A 483 6.76 2.54 -23.07
CA ARG A 483 7.02 1.39 -22.18
C ARG A 483 6.82 0.11 -23.00
N GLN A 484 7.86 -0.69 -23.16
CA GLN A 484 7.67 -2.09 -23.52
C GLN A 484 6.90 -2.76 -22.38
N SER A 485 5.83 -3.47 -22.74
CA SER A 485 5.02 -4.26 -21.81
C SER A 485 5.90 -5.08 -20.87
N ALA A 486 5.49 -5.19 -19.61
CA ALA A 486 6.13 -6.08 -18.64
C ALA A 486 6.37 -7.47 -19.27
N PRO A 487 7.50 -8.14 -18.97
CA PRO A 487 7.82 -9.42 -19.57
C PRO A 487 6.70 -10.43 -19.32
N ILE A 488 6.34 -11.16 -20.38
CA ILE A 488 5.32 -12.20 -20.36
C ILE A 488 5.72 -13.23 -19.31
N LYS A 489 5.02 -13.28 -18.16
CA LYS A 489 5.10 -14.45 -17.27
C LYS A 489 4.57 -15.63 -18.09
N LYS A 490 5.44 -16.55 -18.50
CA LYS A 490 5.01 -17.82 -19.10
C LYS A 490 4.11 -18.51 -18.08
N GLY A 491 2.81 -18.55 -18.38
CA GLY A 491 1.86 -19.34 -17.63
C GLY A 491 2.21 -20.84 -17.71
N PRO A 492 1.54 -21.69 -16.92
CA PRO A 492 1.66 -23.14 -17.03
C PRO A 492 1.29 -23.64 -18.45
N PHE A 493 1.50 -24.94 -18.72
CA PHE A 493 1.28 -25.60 -20.02
C PHE A 493 0.08 -25.04 -20.83
N PRO A 494 0.22 -24.90 -22.17
CA PRO A 494 -0.77 -24.20 -22.99
C PRO A 494 -2.15 -24.87 -22.90
N LEU A 495 -3.19 -24.05 -22.69
CA LEU A 495 -4.57 -24.51 -22.63
C LEU A 495 -4.98 -25.19 -23.95
N GLU A 496 -5.37 -26.46 -23.91
CA GLU A 496 -5.77 -27.23 -25.09
C GLU A 496 -7.29 -27.10 -25.34
N LEU A 497 -7.69 -26.02 -26.02
CA LEU A 497 -9.04 -25.88 -26.58
C LEU A 497 -9.01 -26.07 -28.10
N PRO A 498 -10.04 -26.70 -28.71
CA PRO A 498 -10.09 -26.90 -30.16
C PRO A 498 -9.92 -25.61 -30.97
N ILE A 499 -10.58 -24.52 -30.56
CA ILE A 499 -10.47 -23.21 -31.22
C ILE A 499 -9.06 -22.62 -31.10
N LEU A 500 -8.40 -22.76 -29.94
CA LEU A 500 -7.04 -22.28 -29.76
C LEU A 500 -6.04 -23.09 -30.60
N SER A 501 -6.19 -24.41 -30.62
CA SER A 501 -5.37 -25.30 -31.45
C SER A 501 -5.53 -25.00 -32.94
N HIS A 502 -6.74 -24.68 -33.40
CA HIS A 502 -7.01 -24.26 -34.77
C HIS A 502 -6.36 -22.91 -35.10
N LEU A 503 -6.49 -21.91 -34.23
CA LEU A 503 -6.00 -20.55 -34.47
C LEU A 503 -4.47 -20.41 -34.36
N ARG A 504 -3.77 -21.28 -33.63
CA ARG A 504 -2.30 -21.22 -33.44
C ARG A 504 -1.50 -21.27 -34.75
N SER A 505 -2.00 -21.97 -35.77
CA SER A 505 -1.35 -22.12 -37.07
C SER A 505 -1.90 -21.18 -38.14
N LYS A 506 -2.77 -20.25 -37.76
CA LYS A 506 -3.49 -19.36 -38.69
C LYS A 506 -3.10 -17.90 -38.48
N ARG A 507 -3.32 -17.09 -39.51
CA ARG A 507 -3.21 -15.63 -39.42
C ARG A 507 -4.37 -15.07 -38.60
N VAL A 508 -4.08 -14.61 -37.39
CA VAL A 508 -5.05 -13.97 -36.49
C VAL A 508 -4.64 -12.52 -36.27
N ILE A 509 -5.55 -11.59 -36.59
CA ILE A 509 -5.31 -10.15 -36.47
C ILE A 509 -6.02 -9.62 -35.23
N LEU A 510 -5.27 -8.94 -34.36
CA LEU A 510 -5.81 -8.12 -33.28
C LEU A 510 -5.94 -6.67 -33.78
N ALA A 511 -7.19 -6.22 -33.94
CA ALA A 511 -7.58 -4.88 -34.39
C ALA A 511 -7.43 -3.82 -33.27
N SER A 512 -6.31 -3.82 -32.56
CA SER A 512 -6.11 -2.97 -31.37
C SER A 512 -4.64 -2.75 -31.05
N ALA A 513 -4.24 -1.48 -30.85
CA ALA A 513 -2.91 -1.10 -30.38
C ALA A 513 -2.63 -1.43 -28.90
N SER A 514 -3.65 -1.85 -28.12
CA SER A 514 -3.50 -2.13 -26.68
C SER A 514 -2.54 -3.30 -26.39
N PRO A 515 -1.40 -3.07 -25.69
CA PRO A 515 -0.47 -4.14 -25.32
C PRO A 515 -1.11 -5.18 -24.38
N ARG A 516 -2.10 -4.76 -23.59
CA ARG A 516 -2.79 -5.62 -22.60
C ARG A 516 -3.67 -6.67 -23.26
N ARG A 517 -4.39 -6.31 -24.32
CA ARG A 517 -5.25 -7.24 -25.08
C ARG A 517 -4.41 -8.32 -25.75
N LYS A 518 -3.26 -7.93 -26.31
CA LYS A 518 -2.25 -8.88 -26.83
C LYS A 518 -1.76 -9.82 -25.73
N ALA A 519 -1.39 -9.28 -24.56
CA ALA A 519 -0.92 -10.08 -23.44
C ALA A 519 -1.96 -11.10 -22.94
N LEU A 520 -3.23 -10.71 -22.82
CA LEU A 520 -4.33 -11.60 -22.42
C LEU A 520 -4.50 -12.78 -23.40
N LEU A 521 -4.51 -12.50 -24.71
CA LEU A 521 -4.62 -13.55 -25.73
C LEU A 521 -3.37 -14.44 -25.79
N SER A 522 -2.17 -13.88 -25.60
CA SER A 522 -0.93 -14.66 -25.51
C SER A 522 -0.89 -15.56 -24.27
N GLN A 523 -1.46 -15.14 -23.14
CA GLN A 523 -1.55 -15.96 -21.92
C GLN A 523 -2.40 -17.22 -22.12
N VAL A 524 -3.46 -17.13 -22.94
CA VAL A 524 -4.28 -18.31 -23.28
C VAL A 524 -3.72 -19.13 -24.45
N GLY A 525 -2.55 -18.75 -24.99
CA GLY A 525 -1.82 -19.55 -25.98
C GLY A 525 -1.95 -19.07 -27.43
N LEU A 526 -2.45 -17.85 -27.68
CA LEU A 526 -2.37 -17.18 -28.99
C LEU A 526 -1.13 -16.28 -29.03
N THR A 527 0.04 -16.87 -29.28
CA THR A 527 1.33 -16.16 -29.26
C THR A 527 1.67 -15.50 -30.60
N ASN A 528 1.08 -15.96 -31.71
CA ASN A 528 1.39 -15.52 -33.08
C ASN A 528 0.39 -14.48 -33.62
N LEU A 529 0.02 -13.48 -32.81
CA LEU A 529 -0.94 -12.44 -33.18
C LEU A 529 -0.30 -11.34 -34.04
N GLU A 530 -0.91 -11.04 -35.17
CA GLU A 530 -0.64 -9.81 -35.95
C GLU A 530 -1.39 -8.65 -35.29
N VAL A 531 -0.72 -7.53 -35.03
CA VAL A 531 -1.34 -6.34 -34.44
C VAL A 531 -1.52 -5.30 -35.53
N LEU A 532 -2.78 -5.03 -35.89
CA LEU A 532 -3.15 -4.03 -36.89
C LEU A 532 -4.23 -3.11 -36.31
N PRO A 533 -3.88 -1.96 -35.71
CA PRO A 533 -4.88 -1.05 -35.14
C PRO A 533 -5.74 -0.39 -36.22
N SER A 534 -7.03 -0.14 -35.93
CA SER A 534 -7.90 0.66 -36.80
C SER A 534 -7.46 2.13 -36.82
N THR A 535 -7.60 2.79 -37.98
CA THR A 535 -7.38 4.22 -38.18
C THR A 535 -8.67 5.04 -38.15
N GLU A 536 -9.82 4.39 -38.04
CA GLU A 536 -11.13 5.06 -37.98
C GLU A 536 -11.29 5.91 -36.71
N PRO A 537 -11.88 7.12 -36.81
CA PRO A 537 -12.13 7.97 -35.66
C PRO A 537 -13.16 7.35 -34.71
N GLU A 538 -12.93 7.52 -33.40
CA GLU A 538 -13.85 7.16 -32.31
C GLU A 538 -14.82 8.34 -32.07
N ASP A 539 -15.71 8.61 -33.03
CA ASP A 539 -16.51 9.85 -33.12
C ASP A 539 -18.03 9.64 -33.22
N LEU A 540 -18.53 8.46 -32.82
CA LEU A 540 -19.98 8.20 -32.80
C LEU A 540 -20.70 9.18 -31.84
N ASP A 541 -21.94 9.55 -32.19
CA ASP A 541 -22.71 10.47 -31.37
C ASP A 541 -23.17 9.80 -30.06
N LYS A 542 -22.61 10.28 -28.95
CA LYS A 542 -22.89 9.79 -27.58
C LYS A 542 -24.26 10.21 -27.05
N ALA A 543 -24.96 11.13 -27.71
CA ALA A 543 -26.30 11.56 -27.31
C ALA A 543 -27.40 10.62 -27.85
N THR A 544 -27.12 9.90 -28.94
CA THR A 544 -28.09 9.03 -29.64
C THR A 544 -27.90 7.55 -29.37
N HIS A 545 -26.81 7.15 -28.70
CA HIS A 545 -26.50 5.76 -28.38
C HIS A 545 -26.48 5.53 -26.87
N THR A 546 -27.02 4.40 -26.42
CA THR A 546 -26.71 3.88 -25.08
C THR A 546 -25.24 3.50 -24.97
N PRO A 547 -24.65 3.43 -23.76
CA PRO A 547 -23.26 2.99 -23.59
C PRO A 547 -22.95 1.64 -24.25
N GLU A 548 -23.89 0.71 -24.19
CA GLU A 548 -23.83 -0.63 -24.80
C GLU A 548 -23.80 -0.56 -26.33
N GLU A 549 -24.71 0.22 -26.94
CA GLU A 549 -24.77 0.41 -28.39
C GLU A 549 -23.52 1.13 -28.91
N TYR A 550 -23.06 2.15 -28.19
CA TYR A 550 -21.88 2.93 -28.54
C TYR A 550 -20.62 2.06 -28.62
N VAL A 551 -20.34 1.29 -27.56
CA VAL A 551 -19.14 0.46 -27.50
C VAL A 551 -19.20 -0.70 -28.49
N SER A 552 -20.40 -1.28 -28.69
CA SER A 552 -20.64 -2.34 -29.69
C SER A 552 -20.42 -1.83 -31.11
N ALA A 553 -21.01 -0.70 -31.47
CA ALA A 553 -20.87 -0.09 -32.80
C ALA A 553 -19.41 0.30 -33.10
N THR A 554 -18.71 0.86 -32.10
CA THR A 554 -17.29 1.22 -32.20
C THR A 554 -16.41 -0.01 -32.45
N ALA A 555 -16.60 -1.08 -31.67
CA ALA A 555 -15.84 -2.32 -31.85
C ALA A 555 -16.13 -2.96 -33.21
N ARG A 556 -17.38 -2.94 -33.67
CA ARG A 556 -17.78 -3.46 -34.98
C ARG A 556 -17.17 -2.67 -36.14
N ARG A 557 -17.21 -1.33 -36.09
CA ARG A 557 -16.57 -0.45 -37.09
C ARG A 557 -15.08 -0.71 -37.18
N LYS A 558 -14.39 -0.86 -36.03
CA LYS A 558 -12.96 -1.22 -35.98
C LYS A 558 -12.68 -2.57 -36.61
N CYS A 559 -13.50 -3.59 -36.32
CA CYS A 559 -13.33 -4.93 -36.86
C CYS A 559 -13.40 -4.94 -38.39
N LEU A 560 -14.45 -4.32 -38.95
CA LEU A 560 -14.67 -4.24 -40.40
C LEU A 560 -13.57 -3.45 -41.10
N ALA A 561 -13.22 -2.26 -40.60
CA ALA A 561 -12.18 -1.43 -41.21
C ALA A 561 -10.80 -2.12 -41.25
N VAL A 562 -10.45 -2.85 -40.18
CA VAL A 562 -9.19 -3.62 -40.14
C VAL A 562 -9.24 -4.82 -41.09
N TYR A 563 -10.39 -5.49 -41.21
CA TYR A 563 -10.56 -6.59 -42.17
C TYR A 563 -10.38 -6.10 -43.61
N GLU A 564 -11.06 -5.01 -44.00
CA GLU A 564 -10.93 -4.39 -45.32
C GLU A 564 -9.48 -3.96 -45.60
N THR A 565 -8.82 -3.33 -44.62
CA THR A 565 -7.42 -2.93 -44.73
C THR A 565 -6.50 -4.15 -44.90
N ALA A 566 -6.77 -5.25 -44.20
CA ALA A 566 -5.98 -6.47 -44.31
C ALA A 566 -6.12 -7.14 -45.68
N LEU A 567 -7.33 -7.14 -46.26
CA LEU A 567 -7.60 -7.62 -47.61
C LEU A 567 -6.92 -6.74 -48.67
N ALA A 568 -6.97 -5.41 -48.52
CA ALA A 568 -6.26 -4.49 -49.41
C ALA A 568 -4.74 -4.72 -49.41
N ARG A 569 -4.13 -4.85 -48.22
CA ARG A 569 -2.69 -5.16 -48.07
C ARG A 569 -2.31 -6.51 -48.67
N GLN A 570 -3.19 -7.50 -48.57
CA GLN A 570 -2.99 -8.81 -49.19
C GLN A 570 -3.02 -8.69 -50.72
N ALA A 571 -4.00 -7.98 -51.29
CA ALA A 571 -4.11 -7.77 -52.73
C ALA A 571 -2.87 -7.03 -53.30
N GLU A 572 -2.40 -5.98 -52.61
CA GLU A 572 -1.17 -5.26 -52.95
C GLU A 572 0.06 -6.18 -52.89
N ALA A 573 0.17 -7.02 -51.87
CA ALA A 573 1.29 -7.95 -51.71
C ALA A 573 1.31 -9.04 -52.81
N ILE A 574 0.13 -9.53 -53.22
CA ILE A 574 -0.01 -10.48 -54.33
C ILE A 574 0.41 -9.81 -55.66
N GLU A 575 -0.07 -8.59 -55.93
CA GLU A 575 0.29 -7.84 -57.14
C GLU A 575 1.80 -7.53 -57.20
N HIS A 576 2.41 -7.20 -56.06
CA HIS A 576 3.87 -7.00 -55.95
C HIS A 576 4.68 -8.28 -56.14
N GLN A 577 4.15 -9.45 -55.77
CA GLN A 577 4.82 -10.74 -55.98
C GLN A 577 4.76 -11.18 -57.45
N GLU A 578 3.72 -10.80 -58.18
CA GLU A 578 3.55 -11.09 -59.61
C GLU A 578 4.40 -10.17 -60.51
N LYS A 579 4.68 -8.92 -60.09
CA LYS A 579 5.57 -7.98 -60.78
C LYS A 579 7.06 -8.26 -60.47
N LYS A 580 7.64 -9.20 -61.20
CA LYS A 580 9.00 -9.79 -61.08
C LYS A 580 10.24 -8.86 -61.19
N ASP A 581 10.13 -7.54 -61.02
CA ASP A 581 11.25 -6.62 -61.22
C ASP A 581 11.42 -5.64 -60.05
N VAL A 582 12.13 -6.03 -58.98
CA VAL A 582 13.01 -5.22 -58.08
C VAL A 582 13.48 -6.14 -56.93
N PRO A 583 14.77 -6.12 -56.51
CA PRO A 583 15.24 -6.85 -55.35
C PRO A 583 14.85 -6.12 -54.05
N ASN A 584 13.64 -6.36 -53.55
CA ASN A 584 13.20 -5.93 -52.23
C ASN A 584 12.88 -7.16 -51.36
N PRO A 585 12.91 -7.05 -50.01
CA PRO A 585 12.78 -8.21 -49.13
C PRO A 585 11.45 -8.91 -49.38
N VAL A 586 11.50 -10.25 -49.44
CA VAL A 586 10.32 -11.12 -49.58
C VAL A 586 9.27 -10.68 -48.54
N PRO A 587 8.05 -10.29 -48.96
CA PRO A 587 7.01 -9.92 -48.01
C PRO A 587 6.76 -11.10 -47.05
N ASP A 588 6.50 -10.80 -45.78
CA ASP A 588 6.21 -11.83 -44.76
C ASP A 588 5.15 -12.80 -45.34
N PRO A 589 5.44 -14.12 -45.44
CA PRO A 589 4.55 -15.09 -46.08
C PRO A 589 3.11 -15.04 -45.53
N ARG A 590 2.95 -14.61 -44.27
CA ARG A 590 1.66 -14.46 -43.61
C ARG A 590 0.76 -13.39 -44.22
N VAL A 591 1.32 -12.36 -44.88
CA VAL A 591 0.53 -11.28 -45.50
C VAL A 591 -0.20 -11.76 -46.76
N LEU A 592 0.29 -12.83 -47.39
CA LEU A 592 -0.32 -13.45 -48.57
C LEU A 592 -1.55 -14.31 -48.23
N GLU A 593 -1.68 -14.73 -46.97
CA GLU A 593 -2.83 -15.49 -46.47
C GLU A 593 -3.98 -14.55 -46.06
N GLU A 594 -5.21 -14.92 -46.41
CA GLU A 594 -6.39 -14.22 -45.92
C GLU A 594 -6.48 -14.36 -44.39
N PRO A 595 -6.84 -13.30 -43.64
CA PRO A 595 -6.94 -13.40 -42.20
C PRO A 595 -8.03 -14.40 -41.80
N ALA A 596 -7.64 -15.43 -41.06
CA ALA A 596 -8.57 -16.45 -40.58
C ALA A 596 -9.55 -15.89 -39.54
N VAL A 597 -9.09 -14.94 -38.71
CA VAL A 597 -9.91 -14.23 -37.74
C VAL A 597 -9.38 -12.81 -37.53
N VAL A 598 -10.29 -11.83 -37.46
CA VAL A 598 -10.03 -10.48 -36.94
C VAL A 598 -10.76 -10.31 -35.61
N ILE A 599 -10.03 -9.89 -34.57
CA ILE A 599 -10.55 -9.63 -33.22
C ILE A 599 -10.42 -8.14 -32.93
N ALA A 600 -11.55 -7.45 -32.77
CA ALA A 600 -11.61 -6.08 -32.29
C ALA A 600 -12.20 -6.03 -30.87
N ALA A 601 -11.76 -5.05 -30.09
CA ALA A 601 -12.38 -4.75 -28.82
C ALA A 601 -12.36 -3.25 -28.54
N ASP A 602 -13.40 -2.78 -27.88
CA ASP A 602 -13.51 -1.41 -27.40
C ASP A 602 -14.00 -1.39 -25.96
N THR A 603 -13.52 -0.43 -25.16
CA THR A 603 -13.80 -0.39 -23.73
C THR A 603 -14.14 1.04 -23.32
N VAL A 604 -15.27 1.21 -22.65
CA VAL A 604 -15.74 2.48 -22.09
C VAL A 604 -16.20 2.31 -20.64
N ILE A 605 -16.31 3.41 -19.91
CA ILE A 605 -16.96 3.43 -18.59
C ILE A 605 -18.29 4.17 -18.70
N ALA A 606 -19.35 3.59 -18.15
CA ALA A 606 -20.61 4.27 -17.96
C ALA A 606 -20.77 4.67 -16.49
N THR A 607 -21.00 5.96 -16.25
CA THR A 607 -21.36 6.46 -14.91
C THR A 607 -22.76 5.98 -14.52
N ARG A 608 -23.13 6.15 -13.25
CA ARG A 608 -24.49 5.84 -12.78
C ARG A 608 -25.59 6.63 -13.53
N ALA A 609 -25.26 7.81 -14.07
CA ALA A 609 -26.17 8.63 -14.86
C ALA A 609 -26.21 8.24 -16.35
N GLY A 610 -25.50 7.18 -16.76
CA GLY A 610 -25.44 6.73 -18.16
C GLY A 610 -24.44 7.50 -19.02
N GLN A 611 -23.59 8.34 -18.42
CA GLN A 611 -22.60 9.12 -19.15
C GLN A 611 -21.40 8.25 -19.55
N ILE A 612 -20.99 8.33 -20.83
CA ILE A 612 -19.87 7.58 -21.38
C ILE A 612 -18.56 8.32 -21.11
N LEU A 613 -17.65 7.66 -20.39
CA LEU A 613 -16.30 8.10 -20.09
C LEU A 613 -15.29 7.24 -20.86
N GLU A 614 -14.51 7.91 -21.69
CA GLU A 614 -13.44 7.31 -22.47
C GLU A 614 -12.09 7.56 -21.80
N LYS A 615 -11.04 7.82 -22.59
CA LYS A 615 -9.71 8.18 -22.09
C LYS A 615 -9.71 9.64 -21.65
N PRO A 616 -9.01 10.00 -20.57
CA PRO A 616 -8.91 11.38 -20.13
C PRO A 616 -8.18 12.25 -21.15
N ARG A 617 -8.67 13.47 -21.40
CA ARG A 617 -8.10 14.39 -22.41
C ARG A 617 -6.93 15.23 -21.89
N SER A 618 -6.93 15.48 -20.59
CA SER A 618 -5.91 16.28 -19.91
C SER A 618 -5.74 15.78 -18.48
N GLN A 619 -4.68 16.21 -17.79
CA GLN A 619 -4.47 15.88 -16.39
C GLN A 619 -5.62 16.37 -15.49
N ALA A 620 -6.15 17.57 -15.77
CA ALA A 620 -7.30 18.10 -15.02
C ALA A 620 -8.58 17.29 -15.28
N ASP A 621 -8.79 16.87 -16.52
CA ASP A 621 -9.90 15.99 -16.89
C ASP A 621 -9.77 14.60 -16.25
N HIS A 622 -8.54 14.09 -16.15
CA HIS A 622 -8.23 12.82 -15.49
C HIS A 622 -8.57 12.85 -14.00
N VAL A 623 -8.15 13.89 -13.27
CA VAL A 623 -8.50 14.08 -11.86
C VAL A 623 -10.01 14.20 -11.70
N ARG A 624 -10.68 15.02 -12.54
CA ARG A 624 -12.14 15.17 -12.52
C ARG A 624 -12.87 13.84 -12.71
N MET A 625 -12.45 13.06 -13.69
CA MET A 625 -13.05 11.76 -14.00
C MET A 625 -12.96 10.80 -12.82
N LEU A 626 -11.77 10.62 -12.25
CA LEU A 626 -11.57 9.71 -11.12
C LEU A 626 -12.28 10.19 -9.85
N THR A 627 -12.33 11.50 -9.63
CA THR A 627 -13.07 12.10 -8.50
C THR A 627 -14.56 11.78 -8.63
N HIS A 628 -15.12 11.93 -9.84
CA HIS A 628 -16.52 11.59 -10.10
C HIS A 628 -16.80 10.08 -9.89
N LEU A 629 -15.92 9.21 -10.38
CA LEU A 629 -16.06 7.76 -10.20
C LEU A 629 -15.99 7.34 -8.72
N ARG A 630 -15.11 8.00 -7.94
CA ARG A 630 -15.05 7.81 -6.49
C ARG A 630 -16.33 8.26 -5.79
N ASP A 631 -16.76 9.50 -6.04
CA ASP A 631 -17.88 10.11 -5.32
C ASP A 631 -19.21 9.41 -5.62
N THR A 632 -19.30 8.77 -6.79
CA THR A 632 -20.44 7.91 -7.16
C THR A 632 -20.30 6.46 -6.68
N VAL A 633 -19.13 6.08 -6.16
CA VAL A 633 -18.73 4.78 -5.59
C VAL A 633 -18.79 3.60 -6.55
N ARG A 634 -19.71 3.61 -7.52
CA ARG A 634 -19.95 2.52 -8.48
C ARG A 634 -20.08 3.08 -9.90
N HIS A 635 -19.41 2.41 -10.82
CA HIS A 635 -19.57 2.58 -12.27
C HIS A 635 -19.52 1.26 -13.01
N ARG A 636 -19.97 1.27 -14.26
CA ARG A 636 -19.98 0.09 -15.13
C ARG A 636 -18.84 0.20 -16.12
N VAL A 637 -18.05 -0.86 -16.24
CA VAL A 637 -17.06 -1.01 -17.30
C VAL A 637 -17.65 -1.91 -18.37
N LEU A 638 -17.74 -1.39 -19.59
CA LEU A 638 -18.29 -2.09 -20.73
C LEU A 638 -17.17 -2.34 -21.72
N THR A 639 -16.92 -3.61 -22.06
CA THR A 639 -16.07 -3.95 -23.21
C THR A 639 -16.90 -4.70 -24.25
N ALA A 640 -16.97 -4.14 -25.45
CA ALA A 640 -17.43 -4.89 -26.61
C ALA A 640 -16.27 -5.66 -27.21
N VAL A 641 -16.50 -6.93 -27.54
CA VAL A 641 -15.63 -7.74 -28.38
C VAL A 641 -16.37 -8.04 -29.66
N CYS A 642 -15.73 -7.81 -30.79
CA CYS A 642 -16.23 -8.17 -32.11
C CYS A 642 -15.23 -9.09 -32.80
N VAL A 643 -15.71 -10.22 -33.31
CA VAL A 643 -14.89 -11.22 -34.00
C VAL A 643 -15.47 -11.45 -35.39
N LEU A 644 -14.62 -11.42 -36.40
CA LEU A 644 -14.97 -11.66 -37.79
C LEU A 644 -14.11 -12.79 -38.34
N ALA A 645 -14.71 -13.72 -39.09
CA ALA A 645 -14.01 -14.74 -39.86
C ALA A 645 -14.60 -14.84 -41.29
N PRO A 646 -13.78 -15.06 -42.33
CA PRO A 646 -14.28 -15.29 -43.68
C PRO A 646 -15.12 -16.57 -43.74
N LYS A 647 -16.15 -16.56 -44.60
CA LYS A 647 -16.98 -17.74 -44.85
C LYS A 647 -16.30 -18.65 -45.86
N ALA A 648 -16.29 -19.95 -45.58
CA ALA A 648 -15.72 -20.94 -46.50
C ALA A 648 -16.49 -21.02 -47.84
N ASP A 649 -17.78 -20.67 -47.83
CA ASP A 649 -18.65 -20.68 -49.01
C ASP A 649 -18.69 -19.33 -49.76
N ALA A 650 -17.98 -18.31 -49.27
CA ALA A 650 -17.95 -16.95 -49.79
C ALA A 650 -19.34 -16.31 -50.01
N THR A 651 -20.37 -16.78 -49.31
CA THR A 651 -21.73 -16.21 -49.40
C THR A 651 -21.73 -14.78 -48.89
N HIS A 652 -22.34 -13.85 -49.64
CA HIS A 652 -22.37 -12.43 -49.29
C HIS A 652 -22.89 -12.22 -47.84
N PRO A 653 -22.19 -11.45 -46.98
CA PRO A 653 -21.11 -10.49 -47.27
C PRO A 653 -19.68 -11.07 -47.35
N GLY A 654 -19.51 -12.39 -47.38
CA GLY A 654 -18.23 -13.10 -47.52
C GLY A 654 -17.56 -13.42 -46.19
N TYR A 655 -18.16 -12.99 -45.08
CA TYR A 655 -17.67 -13.20 -43.72
C TYR A 655 -18.83 -13.41 -42.75
N GLU A 656 -18.53 -14.05 -41.63
CA GLU A 656 -19.37 -14.15 -40.44
C GLU A 656 -18.81 -13.20 -39.37
N ILE A 657 -19.68 -12.42 -38.74
CA ILE A 657 -19.28 -11.44 -37.71
C ILE A 657 -20.19 -11.59 -36.50
N ALA A 658 -19.60 -11.68 -35.32
CA ALA A 658 -20.33 -11.74 -34.07
C ALA A 658 -19.75 -10.75 -33.06
N SER A 659 -20.60 -10.19 -32.21
CA SER A 659 -20.19 -9.23 -31.18
C SER A 659 -20.89 -9.50 -29.86
N HIS A 660 -20.22 -9.23 -28.76
CA HIS A 660 -20.76 -9.34 -27.41
C HIS A 660 -20.28 -8.15 -26.57
N VAL A 661 -21.17 -7.59 -25.75
CA VAL A 661 -20.83 -6.55 -24.77
C VAL A 661 -20.83 -7.16 -23.39
N GLU A 662 -19.67 -7.18 -22.74
CA GLU A 662 -19.55 -7.63 -21.36
C GLU A 662 -19.59 -6.43 -20.41
N VAL A 663 -20.42 -6.51 -19.37
CA VAL A 663 -20.60 -5.47 -18.37
C VAL A 663 -20.03 -5.94 -17.04
N THR A 664 -19.23 -5.11 -16.39
CA THR A 664 -18.71 -5.40 -15.04
C THR A 664 -18.84 -4.19 -14.15
N ASN A 665 -19.35 -4.38 -12.94
CA ASN A 665 -19.45 -3.30 -11.97
C ASN A 665 -18.13 -3.18 -11.22
N VAL A 666 -17.62 -1.96 -11.12
CA VAL A 666 -16.42 -1.63 -10.36
C VAL A 666 -16.81 -0.65 -9.27
N PHE A 667 -16.29 -0.91 -8.07
CA PHE A 667 -16.54 -0.11 -6.89
C PHE A 667 -15.23 0.57 -6.49
N PHE A 668 -15.26 1.90 -6.41
CA PHE A 668 -14.15 2.68 -5.89
C PHE A 668 -14.31 2.82 -4.38
N ALA A 669 -13.18 2.78 -3.68
CA ALA A 669 -13.13 3.17 -2.28
C ALA A 669 -13.62 4.63 -2.16
N GLY A 670 -14.40 4.95 -1.13
CA GLY A 670 -14.90 6.31 -0.93
C GLY A 670 -13.79 7.30 -0.55
N ALA A 671 -14.07 8.61 -0.64
CA ALA A 671 -13.17 9.65 -0.14
C ALA A 671 -12.84 9.44 1.36
N ASP A 672 -13.83 9.02 2.13
CA ASP A 672 -13.71 8.69 3.55
C ASP A 672 -13.15 7.28 3.82
N ASP A 673 -12.93 6.47 2.77
CA ASP A 673 -12.48 5.08 2.85
C ASP A 673 -11.15 4.85 2.10
N GLY A 674 -10.28 5.85 2.09
CA GLY A 674 -8.89 5.70 1.62
C GLY A 674 -8.62 6.18 0.19
N LEU A 675 -9.60 6.82 -0.48
CA LEU A 675 -9.40 7.46 -1.78
C LEU A 675 -9.58 9.01 -1.76
N PRO A 676 -8.89 9.79 -0.90
CA PRO A 676 -8.96 11.25 -0.93
C PRO A 676 -8.39 11.87 -2.23
N ASP A 677 -8.65 13.17 -2.45
CA ASP A 677 -8.28 13.87 -3.71
C ASP A 677 -6.77 13.78 -4.03
N ASP A 678 -5.92 13.83 -3.00
CA ASP A 678 -4.46 13.72 -3.14
C ASP A 678 -4.02 12.33 -3.62
N VAL A 679 -4.74 11.26 -3.28
CA VAL A 679 -4.51 9.91 -3.80
C VAL A 679 -4.88 9.85 -5.28
N ILE A 680 -6.00 10.45 -5.68
CA ILE A 680 -6.38 10.57 -7.09
C ILE A 680 -5.33 11.37 -7.86
N GLU A 681 -4.93 12.54 -7.37
CA GLU A 681 -3.90 13.37 -8.00
C GLU A 681 -2.53 12.67 -8.09
N SER A 682 -2.16 11.91 -7.06
CA SER A 682 -0.94 11.11 -7.05
C SER A 682 -1.01 9.97 -8.07
N TYR A 683 -2.14 9.29 -8.15
CA TYR A 683 -2.38 8.26 -9.15
C TYR A 683 -2.34 8.85 -10.57
N VAL A 684 -2.98 9.99 -10.81
CA VAL A 684 -2.93 10.70 -12.11
C VAL A 684 -1.49 11.06 -12.48
N ARG A 685 -0.66 11.48 -11.52
CA ARG A 685 0.77 11.76 -11.73
C ARG A 685 1.57 10.53 -12.19
N THR A 686 1.17 9.31 -11.82
CA THR A 686 1.80 8.09 -12.34
C THR A 686 1.60 7.90 -13.85
N ARG A 687 0.59 8.58 -14.42
CA ARG A 687 0.10 8.43 -15.79
C ARG A 687 -0.31 7.00 -16.16
N GLU A 688 -0.43 6.10 -15.18
CA GLU A 688 -0.80 4.70 -15.42
C GLU A 688 -2.18 4.59 -16.06
N GLY A 689 -3.12 5.48 -15.73
CA GLY A 689 -4.47 5.48 -16.26
C GLY A 689 -4.70 6.30 -17.53
N ALA A 690 -3.71 7.08 -17.99
CA ALA A 690 -3.95 8.16 -18.97
C ALA A 690 -4.41 7.66 -20.35
N ASP A 691 -4.04 6.43 -20.73
CA ASP A 691 -4.40 5.78 -21.98
C ASP A 691 -5.58 4.81 -21.85
N LYS A 692 -6.34 4.88 -20.75
CA LYS A 692 -7.37 3.89 -20.39
C LYS A 692 -8.73 4.55 -20.21
N ALA A 693 -9.77 3.83 -20.59
CA ALA A 693 -11.14 4.25 -20.32
C ALA A 693 -11.37 4.42 -18.82
N GLY A 694 -12.01 5.52 -18.43
CA GLY A 694 -12.20 5.87 -17.02
C GLY A 694 -10.94 6.32 -16.29
N GLY A 695 -9.80 6.37 -16.97
CA GLY A 695 -8.56 6.86 -16.41
C GLY A 695 -7.94 5.93 -15.37
N TYR A 696 -8.20 4.63 -15.31
CA TYR A 696 -7.50 3.74 -14.37
C TYR A 696 -7.10 2.36 -14.90
N ALA A 697 -6.13 1.70 -14.23
CA ALA A 697 -5.64 0.36 -14.58
C ALA A 697 -5.89 -0.63 -13.45
N LEU A 698 -6.74 -1.64 -13.67
CA LEU A 698 -7.03 -2.66 -12.66
C LEU A 698 -5.83 -3.57 -12.35
N GLN A 699 -4.94 -3.82 -13.31
CA GLN A 699 -3.73 -4.64 -13.12
C GLN A 699 -2.54 -3.89 -12.50
N GLY A 700 -2.75 -2.62 -12.15
CA GLY A 700 -1.71 -1.69 -11.71
C GLY A 700 -1.98 -1.10 -10.35
N VAL A 701 -1.33 0.04 -10.07
CA VAL A 701 -1.58 0.85 -8.87
C VAL A 701 -3.05 1.22 -8.76
N GLY A 702 -3.73 1.44 -9.90
CA GLY A 702 -5.15 1.80 -9.93
C GLY A 702 -6.05 0.75 -9.28
N GLY A 703 -5.81 -0.53 -9.55
CA GLY A 703 -6.58 -1.63 -8.94
C GLY A 703 -6.26 -1.87 -7.47
N MET A 704 -5.08 -1.44 -7.00
CA MET A 704 -4.67 -1.58 -5.61
C MET A 704 -5.14 -0.43 -4.71
N VAL A 705 -5.28 0.77 -5.29
CA VAL A 705 -5.46 2.01 -4.54
C VAL A 705 -6.82 2.67 -4.80
N LEU A 706 -7.39 2.50 -5.99
CA LEU A 706 -8.68 3.13 -6.35
C LEU A 706 -9.85 2.16 -6.19
N VAL A 707 -9.66 0.88 -6.54
CA VAL A 707 -10.73 -0.12 -6.63
C VAL A 707 -10.85 -0.90 -5.32
N GLU A 708 -12.02 -0.87 -4.71
CA GLU A 708 -12.36 -1.65 -3.51
C GLU A 708 -12.84 -3.06 -3.90
N LYS A 709 -13.74 -3.13 -4.89
CA LYS A 709 -14.40 -4.37 -5.29
C LYS A 709 -14.70 -4.39 -6.79
N VAL A 710 -14.69 -5.58 -7.38
CA VAL A 710 -15.15 -5.83 -8.75
C VAL A 710 -16.23 -6.92 -8.71
N GLU A 711 -17.38 -6.65 -9.31
CA GLU A 711 -18.46 -7.62 -9.49
C GLU A 711 -18.64 -7.89 -10.98
N GLY A 712 -18.09 -9.01 -11.44
CA GLY A 712 -18.09 -9.44 -12.84
C GLY A 712 -16.71 -9.95 -13.28
N SER A 713 -16.41 -9.81 -14.57
CA SER A 713 -15.17 -10.32 -15.19
C SER A 713 -14.02 -9.32 -15.01
N VAL A 714 -12.91 -9.77 -14.42
CA VAL A 714 -11.70 -8.96 -14.22
C VAL A 714 -11.02 -8.61 -15.55
N ASP A 715 -10.98 -9.57 -16.48
CA ASP A 715 -10.46 -9.42 -17.84
C ASP A 715 -11.31 -8.47 -18.71
N ASN A 716 -12.61 -8.37 -18.45
CA ASN A 716 -13.45 -7.31 -19.02
C ASN A 716 -12.95 -5.91 -18.62
N VAL A 717 -12.66 -5.68 -17.33
CA VAL A 717 -12.13 -4.38 -16.86
C VAL A 717 -10.74 -4.08 -17.39
N ILE A 718 -9.91 -5.12 -17.61
CA ILE A 718 -8.59 -4.97 -18.24
C ILE A 718 -8.72 -4.54 -19.71
N GLY A 719 -9.84 -4.90 -20.35
CA GLY A 719 -10.25 -4.44 -21.67
C GLY A 719 -10.42 -5.55 -22.71
N LEU A 720 -10.49 -6.82 -22.31
CA LEU A 720 -10.85 -7.94 -23.18
C LEU A 720 -11.42 -9.12 -22.36
N PRO A 721 -12.75 -9.38 -22.39
CA PRO A 721 -13.34 -10.57 -21.79
C PRO A 721 -12.95 -11.81 -22.61
N VAL A 722 -11.89 -12.50 -22.20
CA VAL A 722 -11.23 -13.57 -22.96
C VAL A 722 -12.16 -14.76 -23.17
N ARG A 723 -12.96 -15.14 -22.16
CA ARG A 723 -13.93 -16.23 -22.30
C ARG A 723 -14.94 -15.95 -23.42
N LYS A 724 -15.54 -14.75 -23.41
CA LYS A 724 -16.51 -14.34 -24.44
C LYS A 724 -15.84 -14.21 -25.81
N CYS A 725 -14.62 -13.66 -25.86
CA CYS A 725 -13.83 -13.60 -27.09
C CYS A 725 -13.62 -14.98 -27.73
N LEU A 726 -13.24 -15.99 -26.94
CA LEU A 726 -13.01 -17.35 -27.44
C LEU A 726 -14.33 -18.02 -27.88
N GLN A 727 -15.44 -17.78 -27.16
CA GLN A 727 -16.77 -18.24 -27.57
C GLN A 727 -17.19 -17.64 -28.92
N LEU A 728 -16.95 -16.34 -29.12
CA LEU A 728 -17.21 -15.69 -30.41
C LEU A 728 -16.33 -16.25 -31.52
N CYS A 729 -15.04 -16.50 -31.25
CA CYS A 729 -14.14 -17.15 -32.20
C CYS A 729 -14.63 -18.55 -32.58
N GLU A 730 -15.07 -19.35 -31.62
CA GLU A 730 -15.62 -20.68 -31.88
C GLU A 730 -16.87 -20.60 -32.75
N ARG A 731 -17.76 -19.63 -32.48
CA ARG A 731 -18.98 -19.42 -33.26
C ARG A 731 -18.67 -19.05 -34.71
N VAL A 732 -17.90 -17.99 -34.94
CA VAL A 732 -17.66 -17.50 -36.30
C VAL A 732 -16.75 -18.42 -37.12
N VAL A 733 -15.99 -19.32 -36.49
CA VAL A 733 -15.11 -20.27 -37.19
C VAL A 733 -15.75 -21.65 -37.38
N PHE A 734 -16.38 -22.23 -36.35
CA PHE A 734 -16.89 -23.60 -36.39
C PHE A 734 -18.41 -23.72 -36.53
N ARG A 735 -19.18 -22.68 -36.19
CA ARG A 735 -20.65 -22.70 -36.17
C ARG A 735 -21.24 -21.62 -37.08
N GLN A 736 -20.66 -21.46 -38.27
CA GLN A 736 -21.14 -20.51 -39.27
C GLN A 736 -22.56 -20.91 -39.71
N GLY A 737 -23.53 -20.00 -39.60
CA GLY A 737 -24.91 -20.22 -40.05
C GLY A 737 -25.90 -20.77 -39.00
N GLU A 738 -25.51 -20.95 -37.74
CA GLU A 738 -26.44 -21.25 -36.64
C GLU A 738 -27.07 -19.95 -36.09
N GLU A 739 -28.41 -19.83 -36.10
CA GLU A 739 -29.15 -18.69 -35.50
C GLU A 739 -29.13 -18.76 -33.96
N GLU A 740 -29.15 -17.60 -33.27
CA GLU A 740 -29.20 -17.53 -31.79
C GLU A 740 -30.54 -18.05 -31.25
N GLU A 741 -30.56 -19.18 -30.55
CA GLU A 741 -31.65 -19.49 -29.63
C GLU A 741 -31.62 -18.45 -28.47
N GLY A 742 -32.69 -17.66 -28.38
CA GLY A 742 -32.77 -16.44 -27.58
C GLY A 742 -32.57 -16.64 -26.06
N SER A 743 -31.94 -15.65 -25.43
CA SER A 743 -31.94 -15.47 -23.98
C SER A 743 -33.08 -14.53 -23.57
N GLU A 744 -34.29 -15.08 -23.51
CA GLU A 744 -35.34 -14.56 -22.62
C GLU A 744 -35.15 -15.24 -21.25
N GLU A 745 -34.57 -14.54 -20.27
CA GLU A 745 -34.79 -14.88 -18.85
C GLU A 745 -35.74 -13.82 -18.27
N GLY A 746 -36.91 -14.31 -17.87
CA GLY A 746 -38.13 -13.56 -17.65
C GLY A 746 -38.13 -12.60 -16.46
N GLU A 747 -38.81 -11.48 -16.67
CA GLU A 747 -39.65 -10.86 -15.65
C GLU A 747 -40.85 -11.80 -15.41
N ASP A 748 -40.99 -12.35 -14.21
CA ASP A 748 -42.27 -12.60 -13.52
C ASP A 748 -42.07 -13.23 -12.13
N GLU A 749 -42.79 -12.67 -11.15
CA GLU A 749 -42.93 -12.93 -9.69
C GLU A 749 -41.95 -12.29 -8.69
#